data_AF-D6Y814-F1
#
_entry.id   AF-D6Y814-F1
#
_cell.length_a   1.000
_cell.length_b   1.000
_cell.length_c   1.000
_cell.angle_alpha   90.00
_cell.angle_beta   90.00
_cell.angle_gamma   90.00
#
_symmetry.space_group_name_H-M   'P 1'
#
loop_
_entity.id
_entity.type
_entity.pdbx_description
1 polymer ?
#
loop_
_entity_poly.entity_id
_entity_poly.type
_entity_poly.pdbx_seq_one_letter_code
_entity_poly.pdbx_strand_id
1 'polypeptide(L)'
;MGSEPVAAIRGSGDAAPAATGCPFHPGVDPSGRPISANAAAFDPFHETFQEDPAGSLRWSRDGEPVFYSPRLGYWVVTRYEDVKAVFRDNITFSPSIALEKVTPVCDEATAVLERYGYAMRRTLVNEDEPVHMRRRRALMEPFTPAQLAHHEPLVRRLVREHVDRIIDTGKADLVEEMLYDVPLTVALHFLGVPEDDMAMLRKYSVAHVVNTWGRPTQEEQVAVAESVGRFWRFAGEVLDRMRQDPSGPGWMPYAIRLQPQMPDVITDSYLHSIMMAGIVAAHETTANAAANAIRLLLENRPVWEEICADQRLIPNAVEECLRHSGSVKAWRRIATTDTKIGDVEIPKGAKLLIVTSSANHDERRFDGPDEVDVRRENAGDHLTFGYGAHQCMGKNLARMELQIILQELTTRLPHMELVPGQRFSYLPNISFRGPEHLWVQWDPARNPERTNPEILRRRLPVQIGSARRPLPRSVTVLAIEPEAEGIVRITLADAHGKPLPAWSPGAHVDLELGGLTRQYSLCGDPDDRSTYQIAVLKDPDSRGGSRYVHERLAVGDVLLMRGPRNNFPLDPGARRYVFIAGGIGITPIITMADRARRRGADYHIHYCGRSAAAMAFLGRLRRDHGDRLTLYRSAEGTRLDIARLLAEPQEGTQIYVCGPQRMLDAVAEATRHWPDDAVRVESFVSALDRFDPAKNHAFDVRLADSGRVIRVPADQTVLGALRAAGIDVLSDCEEGLCGTCEVPVAEGEVDHRDMVLTKAERAQHSSMMTCCSRARGGSITLRL
;
A
#
# COMPACT_ATOMS: atom_id res chain seq x y z
N MET A 1 13.29 79.49 44.44
CA MET A 1 13.02 80.03 43.10
C MET A 1 13.40 78.92 42.11
N GLY A 2 12.53 78.06 41.58
CA GLY A 2 11.10 78.17 41.28
C GLY A 2 10.91 78.39 39.78
N SER A 3 10.64 77.30 39.05
CA SER A 3 9.95 77.15 37.73
C SER A 3 10.70 76.32 36.66
N GLU A 4 10.28 75.05 36.52
CA GLU A 4 10.07 74.16 35.33
C GLU A 4 10.81 74.31 33.98
N PRO A 5 11.04 73.21 33.20
CA PRO A 5 9.95 72.47 32.52
C PRO A 5 10.00 70.92 32.44
N VAL A 6 8.79 70.37 32.21
CA VAL A 6 8.28 69.02 31.92
C VAL A 6 8.62 68.58 30.48
N ALA A 7 9.36 67.48 30.23
CA ALA A 7 9.01 66.05 30.03
C ALA A 7 8.76 65.58 28.57
N ALA A 8 9.47 64.51 28.16
CA ALA A 8 8.96 63.41 27.32
C ALA A 8 9.87 62.15 27.40
N ILE A 9 9.53 61.27 28.33
CA ILE A 9 9.55 59.79 28.37
C ILE A 9 10.66 59.03 27.61
N ARG A 10 11.51 58.36 28.40
CA ARG A 10 12.38 57.23 28.03
C ARG A 10 11.57 55.93 28.04
N GLY A 11 11.70 55.11 27.00
CA GLY A 11 11.33 53.69 26.98
C GLY A 11 12.58 52.83 26.92
N SER A 12 12.71 51.90 27.86
CA SER A 12 13.80 50.97 28.11
C SER A 12 14.02 49.97 26.96
N GLY A 13 15.21 50.01 26.35
CA GLY A 13 15.75 48.89 25.58
C GLY A 13 16.49 47.95 26.54
N ASP A 14 15.82 46.87 26.95
CA ASP A 14 16.47 45.81 27.71
C ASP A 14 17.32 44.95 26.78
N ALA A 15 18.59 44.86 27.16
CA ALA A 15 19.63 44.10 26.51
C ALA A 15 19.29 42.60 26.51
N ALA A 16 19.41 41.97 25.34
CA ALA A 16 19.36 40.52 25.21
C ALA A 16 20.48 39.89 26.05
N PRO A 17 20.21 38.86 26.87
CA PRO A 17 21.26 38.15 27.58
C PRO A 17 22.05 37.30 26.58
N ALA A 18 23.37 37.48 26.60
CA ALA A 18 24.31 36.67 25.86
C ALA A 18 24.22 35.21 26.31
N ALA A 19 23.64 34.35 25.47
CA ALA A 19 23.72 32.91 25.60
C ALA A 19 25.06 32.44 25.02
N THR A 20 26.11 32.43 25.86
CA THR A 20 27.32 31.65 25.61
C THR A 20 27.01 30.17 25.90
N GLY A 21 26.50 29.47 24.89
CA GLY A 21 26.30 28.02 24.89
C GLY A 21 26.69 27.45 23.52
N CYS A 22 27.55 26.44 23.52
CA CYS A 22 28.05 25.77 22.30
C CYS A 22 26.89 25.11 21.52
N PRO A 23 26.72 25.32 20.19
CA PRO A 23 25.48 25.00 19.47
C PRO A 23 25.32 23.53 19.01
N PHE A 24 26.18 22.62 19.47
CA PHE A 24 26.10 21.20 19.12
C PHE A 24 26.16 20.36 20.39
N HIS A 25 25.00 19.98 20.93
CA HIS A 25 24.91 18.79 21.78
C HIS A 25 24.72 17.59 20.82
N PRO A 26 25.75 16.73 20.59
CA PRO A 26 25.69 15.68 19.58
C PRO A 26 24.86 14.46 20.00
N GLY A 27 23.90 14.65 20.91
CA GLY A 27 23.16 13.56 21.55
C GLY A 27 21.69 13.80 21.75
N VAL A 28 21.12 14.94 21.36
CA VAL A 28 19.68 15.22 21.49
C VAL A 28 19.07 15.71 20.18
N ASP A 29 17.82 15.34 19.94
CA ASP A 29 17.02 15.75 18.79
C ASP A 29 16.50 17.20 18.94
N PRO A 30 15.86 17.79 17.91
CA PRO A 30 15.31 19.15 17.99
C PRO A 30 14.24 19.36 19.07
N SER A 31 13.67 18.30 19.64
CA SER A 31 12.72 18.34 20.76
C SER A 31 13.39 18.18 22.13
N GLY A 32 14.71 17.97 22.17
CA GLY A 32 15.51 17.80 23.38
C GLY A 32 15.59 16.35 23.90
N ARG A 33 15.11 15.35 23.15
CA ARG A 33 15.20 13.93 23.55
C ARG A 33 16.51 13.30 23.07
N PRO A 34 17.10 12.33 23.79
CA PRO A 34 18.33 11.68 23.34
C PRO A 34 18.18 10.94 22.00
N ILE A 35 19.17 11.06 21.11
CA ILE A 35 19.22 10.34 19.82
C ILE A 35 19.85 8.97 20.04
N SER A 36 19.21 7.90 19.56
CA SER A 36 19.77 6.54 19.64
C SER A 36 21.00 6.37 18.73
N ALA A 37 21.86 5.38 19.04
CA ALA A 37 23.04 5.11 18.22
C ALA A 37 22.68 4.73 16.77
N ASN A 38 21.60 3.97 16.59
CA ASN A 38 21.11 3.59 15.25
C ASN A 38 20.57 4.81 14.49
N ALA A 39 19.81 5.69 15.15
CA ALA A 39 19.31 6.93 14.57
C ALA A 39 20.44 7.89 14.14
N ALA A 40 21.49 8.02 14.97
CA ALA A 40 22.67 8.82 14.66
C ALA A 40 23.52 8.24 13.51
N ALA A 41 23.52 6.91 13.36
CA ALA A 41 24.25 6.21 12.31
C ALA A 41 23.50 6.20 10.96
N PHE A 42 22.18 6.43 10.95
CA PHE A 42 21.38 6.40 9.73
C PHE A 42 21.86 7.42 8.69
N ASP A 43 22.26 6.91 7.54
CA ASP A 43 22.65 7.70 6.37
C ASP A 43 21.96 7.13 5.12
N PRO A 44 20.97 7.84 4.55
CA PRO A 44 20.24 7.34 3.39
C PRO A 44 21.10 7.34 2.12
N PHE A 45 22.32 7.86 2.11
CA PHE A 45 23.23 7.82 0.95
C PHE A 45 24.18 6.63 0.99
N HIS A 46 24.23 5.90 2.09
CA HIS A 46 25.08 4.72 2.25
C HIS A 46 24.51 3.51 1.49
N GLU A 47 25.40 2.64 1.01
CA GLU A 47 25.10 1.47 0.17
C GLU A 47 23.99 0.60 0.77
N THR A 48 24.04 0.33 2.08
CA THR A 48 23.05 -0.49 2.79
C THR A 48 21.61 -0.01 2.63
N PHE A 49 21.36 1.30 2.60
CA PHE A 49 20.03 1.85 2.39
C PHE A 49 19.66 1.92 0.89
N GLN A 50 20.65 2.08 0.01
CA GLN A 50 20.42 2.06 -1.43
C GLN A 50 20.03 0.66 -1.93
N GLU A 51 20.72 -0.36 -1.43
CA GLU A 51 20.49 -1.76 -1.80
C GLU A 51 19.21 -2.31 -1.18
N ASP A 52 19.03 -2.19 0.13
CA ASP A 52 17.85 -2.71 0.83
C ASP A 52 17.32 -1.70 1.87
N PRO A 53 16.54 -0.70 1.43
CA PRO A 53 15.99 0.31 2.34
C PRO A 53 14.98 -0.28 3.35
N ALA A 54 14.34 -1.41 3.04
CA ALA A 54 13.40 -2.06 3.94
C ALA A 54 14.14 -2.85 5.04
N GLY A 55 15.10 -3.70 4.67
CA GLY A 55 15.90 -4.48 5.61
C GLY A 55 16.77 -3.59 6.51
N SER A 56 17.39 -2.54 5.95
CA SER A 56 18.24 -1.61 6.72
C SER A 56 17.49 -0.81 7.80
N LEU A 57 16.16 -0.75 7.74
CA LEU A 57 15.29 -0.07 8.71
C LEU A 57 14.40 -1.01 9.52
N ARG A 58 14.64 -2.33 9.46
CA ARG A 58 13.88 -3.29 10.28
C ARG A 58 13.94 -2.96 11.78
N TRP A 59 15.12 -2.60 12.28
CA TRP A 59 15.33 -2.18 13.66
C TRP A 59 14.42 -1.01 14.09
N SER A 60 14.15 -0.07 13.17
CA SER A 60 13.28 1.07 13.42
C SER A 60 11.82 0.65 13.43
N ARG A 61 11.37 -0.19 12.49
CA ARG A 61 10.00 -0.74 12.51
C ARG A 61 9.69 -1.48 13.80
N ASP A 62 10.67 -2.23 14.32
CA ASP A 62 10.49 -3.03 15.52
C ASP A 62 10.46 -2.19 16.80
N GLY A 63 11.46 -1.31 17.00
CA GLY A 63 11.68 -0.65 18.29
C GLY A 63 11.58 0.88 18.30
N GLU A 64 11.88 1.57 17.20
CA GLU A 64 12.00 3.04 17.16
C GLU A 64 11.36 3.59 15.86
N PRO A 65 10.02 3.60 15.75
CA PRO A 65 9.31 3.81 14.48
C PRO A 65 9.39 5.23 13.91
N VAL A 66 9.73 6.19 14.77
CA VAL A 66 9.96 7.59 14.41
C VAL A 66 11.24 8.06 15.11
N PHE A 67 12.23 8.51 14.36
CA PHE A 67 13.52 8.97 14.91
C PHE A 67 14.06 10.17 14.14
N TYR A 68 14.91 10.98 14.78
CA TYR A 68 15.60 12.08 14.11
C TYR A 68 16.96 11.64 13.56
N SER A 69 17.21 11.87 12.27
CA SER A 69 18.51 11.68 11.63
C SER A 69 19.30 12.99 11.62
N PRO A 70 20.37 13.13 12.43
CA PRO A 70 21.19 14.34 12.45
C PRO A 70 22.00 14.51 11.15
N ARG A 71 22.31 13.42 10.45
CA ARG A 71 23.06 13.46 9.17
C ARG A 71 22.24 14.01 8.02
N LEU A 72 20.91 13.85 8.07
CA LEU A 72 20.00 14.33 7.04
C LEU A 72 19.30 15.63 7.46
N GLY A 73 19.09 15.84 8.76
CA GLY A 73 18.29 16.95 9.29
C GLY A 73 16.78 16.70 9.21
N TYR A 74 16.36 15.43 9.21
CA TYR A 74 14.97 15.00 9.01
C TYR A 74 14.55 14.02 10.11
N TRP A 75 13.26 14.01 10.42
CA TRP A 75 12.63 12.91 11.13
C TRP A 75 12.28 11.80 10.14
N VAL A 76 12.62 10.56 10.47
CA VAL A 76 12.39 9.38 9.65
C VAL A 76 11.21 8.59 10.24
N VAL A 77 10.25 8.20 9.40
CA VAL A 77 9.03 7.47 9.78
C VAL A 77 8.99 6.16 9.01
N THR A 78 8.85 5.02 9.70
CA THR A 78 9.13 3.71 9.10
C THR A 78 7.99 2.69 9.12
N ARG A 79 6.95 2.88 9.93
CA ARG A 79 5.77 1.99 9.99
C ARG A 79 4.69 2.39 8.99
N TYR A 80 3.91 1.41 8.54
CA TYR A 80 2.91 1.60 7.48
C TYR A 80 1.83 2.60 7.86
N GLU A 81 1.21 2.42 9.03
CA GLU A 81 0.12 3.29 9.48
C GLU A 81 0.57 4.73 9.71
N ASP A 82 1.78 4.94 10.26
CA ASP A 82 2.34 6.27 10.46
C ASP A 82 2.61 6.99 9.12
N VAL A 83 3.26 6.29 8.17
CA VAL A 83 3.51 6.84 6.82
C VAL A 83 2.20 7.15 6.10
N LYS A 84 1.20 6.26 6.18
CA LYS A 84 -0.12 6.47 5.57
C LYS A 84 -0.87 7.63 6.21
N ALA A 85 -0.79 7.79 7.53
CA ALA A 85 -1.38 8.91 8.25
C ALA A 85 -0.76 10.25 7.84
N VAL A 86 0.57 10.30 7.69
CA VAL A 86 1.28 11.48 7.17
C VAL A 86 0.87 11.81 5.73
N PHE A 87 0.66 10.81 4.87
CA PHE A 87 0.12 11.05 3.52
C PHE A 87 -1.31 11.61 3.53
N ARG A 88 -2.15 11.12 4.45
CA ARG A 88 -3.56 11.49 4.55
C ARG A 88 -3.77 12.93 5.00
N ASP A 89 -3.02 13.39 6.00
CA ASP A 89 -3.11 14.78 6.49
C ASP A 89 -2.14 15.71 5.74
N ASN A 90 -2.56 16.15 4.56
CA ASN A 90 -1.77 17.02 3.70
C ASN A 90 -1.76 18.51 4.11
N ILE A 91 -2.49 18.88 5.18
CA ILE A 91 -2.50 20.24 5.73
C ILE A 91 -1.44 20.37 6.82
N THR A 92 -1.43 19.43 7.77
CA THR A 92 -0.40 19.36 8.82
C THR A 92 0.94 18.97 8.20
N PHE A 93 0.93 18.03 7.26
CA PHE A 93 2.12 17.56 6.56
C PHE A 93 2.11 18.03 5.11
N SER A 94 2.66 19.23 4.90
CA SER A 94 2.74 19.88 3.59
C SER A 94 3.69 19.13 2.65
N PRO A 95 3.34 18.97 1.36
CA PRO A 95 4.21 18.40 0.33
C PRO A 95 5.24 19.41 -0.23
N SER A 96 5.31 20.63 0.28
CA SER A 96 6.12 21.71 -0.29
C SER A 96 7.60 21.38 -0.51
N ILE A 97 8.16 20.50 0.31
CA ILE A 97 9.55 20.04 0.20
C ILE A 97 9.74 18.78 -0.66
N ALA A 98 8.69 18.27 -1.32
CA ALA A 98 8.75 17.02 -2.09
C ALA A 98 9.80 17.04 -3.20
N LEU A 99 10.07 18.22 -3.78
CA LEU A 99 11.10 18.47 -4.80
C LEU A 99 12.19 19.47 -4.32
N GLU A 100 12.29 19.75 -3.02
CA GLU A 100 13.38 20.57 -2.49
C GLU A 100 14.71 19.84 -2.73
N LYS A 101 15.78 20.54 -3.12
CA LYS A 101 17.08 19.90 -3.28
C LYS A 101 17.68 19.56 -1.92
N VAL A 102 18.23 18.36 -1.75
CA VAL A 102 18.84 17.95 -0.47
C VAL A 102 20.06 18.81 -0.16
N THR A 103 20.92 19.03 -1.16
CA THR A 103 22.00 20.02 -1.09
C THR A 103 21.54 21.34 -1.71
N PRO A 104 21.70 22.48 -1.01
CA PRO A 104 21.48 23.79 -1.61
C PRO A 104 22.27 23.97 -2.92
N VAL A 105 21.67 24.68 -3.87
CA VAL A 105 22.32 25.00 -5.16
C VAL A 105 23.46 25.98 -4.92
N CYS A 106 24.63 25.75 -5.50
CA CYS A 106 25.73 26.70 -5.47
C CYS A 106 25.44 27.97 -6.29
N ASP A 107 26.13 29.07 -5.98
CA ASP A 107 25.91 30.36 -6.63
C ASP A 107 26.13 30.29 -8.16
N GLU A 108 27.12 29.52 -8.60
CA GLU A 108 27.42 29.34 -10.02
C GLU A 108 26.28 28.63 -10.76
N ALA A 109 25.77 27.51 -10.21
CA ALA A 109 24.64 26.80 -10.79
C ALA A 109 23.36 27.65 -10.77
N THR A 110 23.18 28.50 -9.75
CA THR A 110 22.09 29.48 -9.70
C THR A 110 22.19 30.48 -10.84
N ALA A 111 23.38 31.08 -11.06
CA ALA A 111 23.62 31.98 -12.18
C ALA A 111 23.39 31.30 -13.54
N VAL A 112 23.76 30.01 -13.67
CA VAL A 112 23.44 29.23 -14.88
C VAL A 112 21.93 29.17 -15.13
N LEU A 113 21.14 28.78 -14.11
CA LEU A 113 19.68 28.70 -14.23
C LEU A 113 19.04 30.06 -14.59
N GLU A 114 19.54 31.16 -14.01
CA GLU A 114 19.09 32.51 -14.31
C GLU A 114 19.33 32.91 -15.79
N ARG A 115 20.47 32.51 -16.39
CA ARG A 115 20.73 32.75 -17.83
C ARG A 115 19.71 32.09 -18.75
N TYR A 116 19.07 31.02 -18.30
CA TYR A 116 18.01 30.34 -19.03
C TYR A 116 16.61 30.87 -18.72
N GLY A 117 16.48 31.84 -17.80
CA GLY A 117 15.19 32.29 -17.29
C GLY A 117 14.43 31.16 -16.60
N TYR A 118 15.15 30.23 -15.96
CA TYR A 118 14.53 29.09 -15.29
C TYR A 118 13.66 29.58 -14.14
N ALA A 119 12.37 29.30 -14.22
CA ALA A 119 11.37 29.80 -13.27
C ALA A 119 10.32 28.74 -12.95
N MET A 120 10.74 27.48 -12.79
CA MET A 120 9.84 26.39 -12.43
C MET A 120 9.13 26.70 -11.10
N ARG A 121 7.80 26.70 -11.13
CA ARG A 121 6.96 26.90 -9.95
C ARG A 121 6.55 25.55 -9.38
N ARG A 122 5.87 25.58 -8.24
CA ARG A 122 5.25 24.38 -7.67
C ARG A 122 4.29 23.78 -8.68
N THR A 123 4.35 22.47 -8.78
CA THR A 123 3.44 21.64 -9.57
C THR A 123 2.68 20.73 -8.62
N LEU A 124 1.75 19.93 -9.14
CA LEU A 124 0.87 19.05 -8.36
C LEU A 124 1.55 18.36 -7.17
N VAL A 125 2.76 17.83 -7.35
CA VAL A 125 3.44 17.02 -6.34
C VAL A 125 3.97 17.79 -5.12
N ASN A 126 4.25 19.09 -5.25
CA ASN A 126 4.82 19.93 -4.20
C ASN A 126 3.97 21.18 -3.89
N GLU A 127 2.70 21.16 -4.30
CA GLU A 127 1.77 22.25 -4.10
C GLU A 127 0.90 22.05 -2.86
N ASP A 128 0.67 23.12 -2.10
CA ASP A 128 -0.18 23.11 -0.92
C ASP A 128 -1.66 23.33 -1.30
N GLU A 129 -2.55 22.95 -0.39
CA GLU A 129 -3.96 23.32 -0.46
C GLU A 129 -4.15 24.83 -0.20
N PRO A 130 -5.22 25.45 -0.75
CA PRO A 130 -6.29 24.87 -1.57
C PRO A 130 -6.00 24.83 -3.08
N VAL A 131 -4.79 25.23 -3.50
CA VAL A 131 -4.44 25.34 -4.94
C VAL A 131 -4.31 23.96 -5.57
N HIS A 132 -3.68 23.02 -4.85
CA HIS A 132 -3.42 21.68 -5.33
C HIS A 132 -4.70 20.95 -5.76
N MET A 133 -5.72 20.81 -4.88
CA MET A 133 -6.91 20.06 -5.26
C MET A 133 -7.67 20.68 -6.43
N ARG A 134 -7.69 22.02 -6.55
CA ARG A 134 -8.32 22.70 -7.69
C ARG A 134 -7.64 22.32 -9.01
N ARG A 135 -6.31 22.36 -9.06
CA ARG A 135 -5.53 21.96 -10.26
C ARG A 135 -5.63 20.48 -10.54
N ARG A 136 -5.49 19.63 -9.50
CA ARG A 136 -5.59 18.17 -9.62
C ARG A 136 -6.93 17.77 -10.22
N ARG A 137 -8.05 18.29 -9.71
CA ARG A 137 -9.40 18.01 -10.25
C ARG A 137 -9.53 18.41 -11.72
N ALA A 138 -9.05 19.60 -12.08
CA ALA A 138 -9.12 20.10 -13.45
C ALA A 138 -8.29 19.26 -14.43
N LEU A 139 -7.20 18.63 -13.98
CA LEU A 139 -6.23 17.97 -14.85
C LEU A 139 -6.24 16.44 -14.77
N MET A 140 -7.18 15.85 -14.01
CA MET A 140 -7.24 14.41 -13.73
C MET A 140 -7.81 13.58 -14.89
N GLU A 141 -8.71 14.15 -15.70
CA GLU A 141 -9.50 13.38 -16.67
C GLU A 141 -8.64 12.52 -17.62
N PRO A 142 -7.52 13.02 -18.21
CA PRO A 142 -6.66 12.21 -19.08
C PRO A 142 -5.96 11.03 -18.39
N PHE A 143 -5.91 11.01 -17.05
CA PHE A 143 -5.33 9.92 -16.25
C PHE A 143 -6.35 8.86 -15.84
N THR A 144 -7.63 9.04 -16.17
CA THR A 144 -8.65 8.04 -15.86
C THR A 144 -8.44 6.76 -16.67
N PRO A 145 -8.81 5.57 -16.14
CA PRO A 145 -8.65 4.31 -16.87
C PRO A 145 -9.24 4.32 -18.30
N ALA A 146 -10.38 4.99 -18.48
CA ALA A 146 -11.05 5.11 -19.77
C ALA A 146 -10.21 5.89 -20.80
N GLN A 147 -9.55 6.97 -20.38
CA GLN A 147 -8.68 7.77 -21.26
C GLN A 147 -7.35 7.07 -21.51
N LEU A 148 -6.81 6.37 -20.51
CA LEU A 148 -5.54 5.64 -20.64
C LEU A 148 -5.61 4.45 -21.59
N ALA A 149 -6.78 3.82 -21.76
CA ALA A 149 -6.96 2.64 -22.61
C ALA A 149 -6.52 2.87 -24.07
N HIS A 150 -6.62 4.10 -24.60
CA HIS A 150 -6.17 4.42 -25.96
C HIS A 150 -4.65 4.35 -26.13
N HIS A 151 -3.87 4.44 -25.05
CA HIS A 151 -2.41 4.33 -25.09
C HIS A 151 -1.91 2.89 -25.15
N GLU A 152 -2.73 1.89 -24.80
CA GLU A 152 -2.32 0.47 -24.79
C GLU A 152 -1.69 0.00 -26.11
N PRO A 153 -2.25 0.28 -27.31
CA PRO A 153 -1.65 -0.14 -28.58
C PRO A 153 -0.25 0.45 -28.81
N LEU A 154 -0.02 1.71 -28.40
CA LEU A 154 1.27 2.36 -28.49
C LEU A 154 2.30 1.66 -27.61
N VAL A 155 1.97 1.43 -26.33
CA VAL A 155 2.87 0.77 -25.38
C VAL A 155 3.26 -0.62 -25.88
N ARG A 156 2.29 -1.41 -26.36
CA ARG A 156 2.55 -2.75 -26.92
C ARG A 156 3.48 -2.70 -28.14
N ARG A 157 3.28 -1.74 -29.03
CA ARG A 157 4.14 -1.55 -30.20
C ARG A 157 5.57 -1.24 -29.78
N LEU A 158 5.76 -0.28 -28.87
CA LEU A 158 7.10 0.10 -28.41
C LEU A 158 7.80 -1.09 -27.74
N VAL A 159 7.15 -1.77 -26.79
CA VAL A 159 7.74 -2.96 -26.14
C VAL A 159 8.12 -4.04 -27.15
N ARG A 160 7.27 -4.31 -28.15
CA ARG A 160 7.55 -5.24 -29.26
C ARG A 160 8.81 -4.85 -30.03
N GLU A 161 8.88 -3.60 -30.48
CA GLU A 161 9.99 -3.07 -31.29
C GLU A 161 11.33 -3.14 -30.54
N HIS A 162 11.31 -2.89 -29.23
CA HIS A 162 12.51 -3.02 -28.40
C HIS A 162 12.93 -4.49 -28.19
N VAL A 163 11.98 -5.38 -27.90
CA VAL A 163 12.28 -6.82 -27.75
C VAL A 163 12.78 -7.41 -29.08
N ASP A 164 12.19 -7.04 -30.22
CA ASP A 164 12.59 -7.51 -31.56
C ASP A 164 14.05 -7.18 -31.89
N ARG A 165 14.59 -6.06 -31.38
CA ARG A 165 15.99 -5.69 -31.60
C ARG A 165 16.97 -6.60 -30.87
N ILE A 166 16.59 -7.09 -29.69
CA ILE A 166 17.48 -7.88 -28.84
C ILE A 166 17.22 -9.39 -28.92
N ILE A 167 16.06 -9.84 -29.41
CA ILE A 167 15.55 -11.22 -29.28
C ILE A 167 16.53 -12.33 -29.68
N ASP A 168 17.40 -12.07 -30.65
CA ASP A 168 18.36 -13.05 -31.19
C ASP A 168 19.79 -12.89 -30.67
N THR A 169 20.04 -11.92 -29.80
CA THR A 169 21.39 -11.62 -29.26
C THR A 169 21.85 -12.63 -28.20
N GLY A 170 20.91 -13.22 -27.45
CA GLY A 170 21.17 -14.15 -26.35
C GLY A 170 21.67 -13.50 -25.06
N LYS A 171 21.93 -12.19 -25.07
CA LYS A 171 22.32 -11.41 -23.90
C LYS A 171 22.07 -9.92 -24.14
N ALA A 172 21.45 -9.24 -23.18
CA ALA A 172 21.17 -7.82 -23.26
C ALA A 172 21.15 -7.17 -21.87
N ASP A 173 21.39 -5.86 -21.82
CA ASP A 173 20.99 -5.04 -20.68
C ASP A 173 19.58 -4.49 -20.93
N LEU A 174 18.61 -4.95 -20.14
CA LEU A 174 17.22 -4.52 -20.34
C LEU A 174 17.03 -3.03 -20.03
N VAL A 175 17.83 -2.42 -19.14
CA VAL A 175 17.68 -1.00 -18.80
C VAL A 175 18.00 -0.13 -20.00
N GLU A 176 19.19 -0.30 -20.57
CA GLU A 176 19.66 0.45 -21.74
C GLU A 176 18.83 0.15 -22.99
N GLU A 177 18.51 -1.12 -23.25
CA GLU A 177 17.89 -1.53 -24.51
C GLU A 177 16.38 -1.27 -24.56
N MET A 178 15.69 -1.17 -23.42
CA MET A 178 14.22 -1.10 -23.39
C MET A 178 13.62 -0.28 -22.25
N LEU A 179 13.99 -0.58 -21.00
CA LEU A 179 13.21 -0.14 -19.83
C LEU A 179 13.31 1.36 -19.58
N TYR A 180 14.38 2.01 -20.06
CA TYR A 180 14.51 3.47 -20.03
C TYR A 180 13.70 4.14 -21.16
N ASP A 181 13.86 3.68 -22.39
CA ASP A 181 13.31 4.39 -23.56
C ASP A 181 11.79 4.22 -23.74
N VAL A 182 11.23 3.04 -23.39
CA VAL A 182 9.79 2.79 -23.53
C VAL A 182 8.96 3.76 -22.68
N PRO A 183 9.16 3.88 -21.35
CA PRO A 183 8.37 4.80 -20.53
C PRO A 183 8.58 6.27 -20.89
N LEU A 184 9.80 6.65 -21.29
CA LEU A 184 10.07 8.00 -21.77
C LEU A 184 9.25 8.34 -23.02
N THR A 185 9.22 7.42 -23.99
CA THR A 185 8.48 7.61 -25.23
C THR A 185 6.97 7.64 -24.97
N VAL A 186 6.46 6.76 -24.10
CA VAL A 186 5.06 6.76 -23.67
C VAL A 186 4.70 8.06 -22.97
N ALA A 187 5.55 8.57 -22.07
CA ALA A 187 5.35 9.86 -21.40
C ALA A 187 5.25 11.02 -22.39
N LEU A 188 6.15 11.09 -23.38
CA LEU A 188 6.14 12.14 -24.40
C LEU A 188 4.85 12.10 -25.24
N HIS A 189 4.40 10.92 -25.67
CA HIS A 189 3.13 10.76 -26.36
C HIS A 189 1.93 11.10 -25.47
N PHE A 190 1.94 10.69 -24.19
CA PHE A 190 0.89 11.02 -23.24
C PHE A 190 0.76 12.53 -23.02
N LEU A 191 1.88 13.25 -22.96
CA LEU A 191 1.89 14.70 -22.88
C LEU A 191 1.38 15.37 -24.17
N GLY A 192 1.43 14.67 -25.30
CA GLY A 192 1.04 15.18 -26.62
C GLY A 192 2.20 15.87 -27.36
N VAL A 193 3.45 15.61 -26.96
CA VAL A 193 4.65 16.18 -27.58
C VAL A 193 4.72 15.79 -29.06
N PRO A 194 4.97 16.74 -29.99
CA PRO A 194 5.19 16.41 -31.40
C PRO A 194 6.38 15.47 -31.58
N GLU A 195 6.28 14.50 -32.51
CA GLU A 195 7.31 13.47 -32.72
C GLU A 195 8.70 14.07 -33.04
N ASP A 196 8.74 15.15 -33.84
CA ASP A 196 9.97 15.86 -34.22
C ASP A 196 10.74 16.42 -33.01
N ASP A 197 10.05 16.72 -31.91
CA ASP A 197 10.61 17.32 -30.69
C ASP A 197 11.07 16.26 -29.68
N MET A 198 10.58 15.03 -29.80
CA MET A 198 10.82 13.97 -28.82
C MET A 198 12.30 13.65 -28.68
N ALA A 199 13.03 13.53 -29.80
CA ALA A 199 14.45 13.15 -29.78
C ALA A 199 15.32 14.13 -28.97
N MET A 200 14.96 15.42 -28.97
CA MET A 200 15.67 16.44 -28.18
C MET A 200 15.27 16.40 -26.71
N LEU A 201 13.98 16.23 -26.39
CA LEU A 201 13.53 16.08 -25.00
C LEU A 201 14.10 14.84 -24.32
N ARG A 202 14.30 13.76 -25.07
CA ARG A 202 14.97 12.55 -24.56
C ARG A 202 16.37 12.85 -24.04
N LYS A 203 17.17 13.61 -24.80
CA LYS A 203 18.55 13.97 -24.41
C LYS A 203 18.62 14.76 -23.10
N TYR A 204 17.57 15.50 -22.76
CA TYR A 204 17.54 16.36 -21.58
C TYR A 204 16.99 15.68 -20.32
N SER A 205 16.37 14.50 -20.44
CA SER A 205 15.64 13.86 -19.35
C SER A 205 16.52 13.10 -18.33
N VAL A 206 17.84 13.12 -18.46
CA VAL A 206 18.78 12.20 -17.77
C VAL A 206 19.25 12.71 -16.38
N ALA A 207 18.99 13.96 -16.00
CA ALA A 207 19.75 14.65 -14.95
C ALA A 207 19.00 14.99 -13.64
N HIS A 208 17.77 14.51 -13.43
CA HIS A 208 16.91 15.07 -12.37
C HIS A 208 17.08 14.45 -10.98
N VAL A 209 17.37 13.15 -10.89
CA VAL A 209 17.36 12.44 -9.61
C VAL A 209 18.49 12.88 -8.67
N VAL A 210 19.75 12.90 -9.14
CA VAL A 210 20.90 13.31 -8.31
C VAL A 210 20.75 14.75 -7.87
N ASN A 211 20.36 15.64 -8.77
CA ASN A 211 20.25 17.06 -8.49
C ASN A 211 19.20 17.41 -7.43
N THR A 212 18.12 16.63 -7.36
CA THR A 212 17.02 16.92 -6.43
C THR A 212 17.13 16.10 -5.13
N TRP A 213 17.45 14.80 -5.23
CA TRP A 213 17.44 13.88 -4.09
C TRP A 213 18.82 13.33 -3.72
N GLY A 214 19.87 13.68 -4.47
CA GLY A 214 21.26 13.28 -4.26
C GLY A 214 22.09 14.30 -3.47
N ARG A 215 23.41 14.12 -3.45
CA ARG A 215 24.41 15.07 -2.94
C ARG A 215 25.45 15.39 -4.02
N PRO A 216 25.05 16.05 -5.13
CA PRO A 216 25.98 16.39 -6.21
C PRO A 216 27.07 17.35 -5.72
N THR A 217 28.28 17.13 -6.21
CA THR A 217 29.40 18.07 -6.13
C THR A 217 29.04 19.39 -6.82
N GLN A 218 29.78 20.46 -6.54
CA GLN A 218 29.51 21.76 -7.17
C GLN A 218 29.63 21.71 -8.70
N GLU A 219 30.61 20.97 -9.23
CA GLU A 219 30.80 20.77 -10.68
C GLU A 219 29.60 20.05 -11.30
N GLU A 220 29.12 18.98 -10.65
CA GLU A 220 27.91 18.27 -11.08
C GLU A 220 26.67 19.17 -11.04
N GLN A 221 26.53 20.02 -10.01
CA GLN A 221 25.41 20.97 -9.93
C GLN A 221 25.39 21.94 -11.13
N VAL A 222 26.55 22.45 -11.55
CA VAL A 222 26.66 23.35 -12.70
C VAL A 222 26.31 22.62 -14.01
N ALA A 223 26.82 21.41 -14.20
CA ALA A 223 26.53 20.59 -15.39
C ALA A 223 25.03 20.23 -15.49
N VAL A 224 24.40 19.90 -14.35
CA VAL A 224 22.96 19.64 -14.31
C VAL A 224 22.16 20.93 -14.54
N ALA A 225 22.56 22.06 -13.94
CA ALA A 225 21.90 23.35 -14.15
C ALA A 225 21.86 23.77 -15.62
N GLU A 226 22.94 23.52 -16.37
CA GLU A 226 23.01 23.76 -17.81
C GLU A 226 22.00 22.88 -18.58
N SER A 227 21.96 21.58 -18.27
CA SER A 227 21.02 20.63 -18.88
C SER A 227 19.56 20.99 -18.58
N VAL A 228 19.27 21.32 -17.31
CA VAL A 228 17.95 21.77 -16.84
C VAL A 228 17.53 23.08 -17.51
N GLY A 229 18.44 24.04 -17.65
CA GLY A 229 18.17 25.31 -18.31
C GLY A 229 17.83 25.14 -19.80
N ARG A 230 18.58 24.27 -20.50
CA ARG A 230 18.30 23.91 -21.90
C ARG A 230 16.96 23.22 -22.06
N PHE A 231 16.66 22.28 -21.18
CA PHE A 231 15.36 21.61 -21.15
C PHE A 231 14.24 22.64 -20.94
N TRP A 232 14.37 23.51 -19.94
CA TRP A 232 13.36 24.53 -19.65
C TRP A 232 13.06 25.41 -20.86
N ARG A 233 14.11 25.94 -21.52
CA ARG A 233 13.92 26.74 -22.73
C ARG A 233 13.22 25.96 -23.84
N PHE A 234 13.69 24.76 -24.14
CA PHE A 234 13.11 23.93 -25.20
C PHE A 234 11.66 23.52 -24.91
N ALA A 235 11.34 23.18 -23.66
CA ALA A 235 9.99 22.90 -23.22
C ALA A 235 9.05 24.10 -23.41
N GLY A 236 9.57 25.33 -23.27
CA GLY A 236 8.83 26.56 -23.58
C GLY A 236 8.53 26.68 -25.08
N GLU A 237 9.52 26.43 -25.93
CA GLU A 237 9.35 26.45 -27.40
C GLU A 237 8.32 25.40 -27.87
N VAL A 238 8.36 24.20 -27.29
CA VAL A 238 7.36 23.14 -27.57
C VAL A 238 5.98 23.57 -27.11
N LEU A 239 5.87 24.15 -25.90
CA LEU A 239 4.60 24.65 -25.38
C LEU A 239 4.01 25.75 -26.28
N ASP A 240 4.83 26.66 -26.79
CA ASP A 240 4.40 27.72 -27.70
C ASP A 240 3.89 27.15 -29.04
N ARG A 241 4.52 26.10 -29.56
CA ARG A 241 4.01 25.36 -30.73
C ARG A 241 2.66 24.70 -30.44
N MET A 242 2.52 24.02 -29.30
CA MET A 242 1.25 23.40 -28.90
C MET A 242 0.12 24.43 -28.71
N ARG A 243 0.43 25.66 -28.30
CA ARG A 243 -0.58 26.73 -28.18
C ARG A 243 -1.16 27.16 -29.52
N GLN A 244 -0.41 27.00 -30.61
CA GLN A 244 -0.88 27.33 -31.96
C GLN A 244 -1.93 26.34 -32.44
N ASP A 245 -1.83 25.08 -32.05
CA ASP A 245 -2.84 24.05 -32.29
C ASP A 245 -3.07 23.18 -31.05
N PRO A 246 -3.96 23.61 -30.13
CA PRO A 246 -4.28 22.85 -28.94
C PRO A 246 -5.34 21.78 -29.21
N SER A 247 -5.74 21.50 -30.45
CA SER A 247 -6.78 20.51 -30.76
C SER A 247 -6.30 19.06 -30.68
N GLY A 248 -4.98 18.87 -30.70
CA GLY A 248 -4.34 17.55 -30.62
C GLY A 248 -4.64 16.75 -29.34
N PRO A 249 -4.36 15.44 -29.36
CA PRO A 249 -4.46 14.57 -28.20
C PRO A 249 -3.33 14.86 -27.20
N GLY A 250 -3.52 14.42 -25.95
CA GLY A 250 -2.50 14.49 -24.90
C GLY A 250 -2.81 15.48 -23.78
N TRP A 251 -2.05 15.35 -22.69
CA TRP A 251 -2.29 16.09 -21.45
C TRP A 251 -2.01 17.59 -21.58
N MET A 252 -0.97 17.98 -22.32
CA MET A 252 -0.62 19.39 -22.50
C MET A 252 -1.63 20.12 -23.38
N PRO A 253 -2.03 19.62 -24.57
CA PRO A 253 -3.14 20.20 -25.32
C PRO A 253 -4.45 20.29 -24.52
N TYR A 254 -4.77 19.26 -23.72
CA TYR A 254 -5.92 19.29 -22.81
C TYR A 254 -5.84 20.45 -21.81
N ALA A 255 -4.70 20.62 -21.13
CA ALA A 255 -4.50 21.70 -20.17
C ALA A 255 -4.55 23.10 -20.83
N ILE A 256 -4.01 23.24 -22.06
CA ILE A 256 -4.06 24.49 -22.84
C ILE A 256 -5.51 24.85 -23.18
N ARG A 257 -6.35 23.89 -23.57
CA ARG A 257 -7.78 24.13 -23.85
C ARG A 257 -8.58 24.55 -22.61
N LEU A 258 -8.19 24.07 -21.43
CA LEU A 258 -8.83 24.43 -20.18
C LEU A 258 -8.37 25.79 -19.63
N GLN A 259 -7.15 26.23 -19.96
CA GLN A 259 -6.57 27.46 -19.42
C GLN A 259 -7.48 28.69 -19.59
N PRO A 260 -8.08 29.00 -20.76
CA PRO A 260 -8.97 30.15 -20.92
C PRO A 260 -10.22 30.10 -20.02
N GLN A 261 -10.64 28.90 -19.62
CA GLN A 261 -11.81 28.69 -18.75
C GLN A 261 -11.43 28.80 -17.26
N MET A 262 -10.16 28.59 -16.92
CA MET A 262 -9.65 28.58 -15.55
C MET A 262 -8.27 29.27 -15.44
N PRO A 263 -8.12 30.55 -15.84
CA PRO A 263 -6.81 31.20 -15.96
C PRO A 263 -6.06 31.33 -14.63
N ASP A 264 -6.78 31.46 -13.51
CA ASP A 264 -6.18 31.53 -12.17
C ASP A 264 -5.71 30.16 -11.65
N VAL A 265 -6.24 29.07 -12.22
CA VAL A 265 -5.90 27.69 -11.85
C VAL A 265 -4.77 27.19 -12.73
N ILE A 266 -4.87 27.37 -14.05
CA ILE A 266 -3.91 26.89 -15.04
C ILE A 266 -3.18 28.11 -15.63
N THR A 267 -2.16 28.58 -14.90
CA THR A 267 -1.36 29.74 -15.33
C THR A 267 -0.33 29.35 -16.39
N ASP A 268 0.22 30.33 -17.12
CA ASP A 268 1.30 30.07 -18.09
C ASP A 268 2.54 29.47 -17.43
N SER A 269 2.93 30.01 -16.26
CA SER A 269 4.04 29.47 -15.47
C SER A 269 3.81 28.02 -15.05
N TYR A 270 2.55 27.66 -14.82
CA TYR A 270 2.17 26.30 -14.45
C TYR A 270 2.24 25.36 -15.65
N LEU A 271 1.70 25.74 -16.82
CA LEU A 271 1.81 24.95 -18.06
C LEU A 271 3.28 24.65 -18.41
N HIS A 272 4.14 25.64 -18.31
CA HIS A 272 5.57 25.45 -18.56
C HIS A 272 6.20 24.50 -17.53
N SER A 273 5.85 24.66 -16.25
CA SER A 273 6.36 23.79 -15.17
C SER A 273 5.90 22.34 -15.32
N ILE A 274 4.64 22.08 -15.69
CA ILE A 274 4.13 20.70 -15.84
C ILE A 274 4.63 20.01 -17.11
N MET A 275 5.02 20.74 -18.15
CA MET A 275 5.69 20.16 -19.32
C MET A 275 6.97 19.43 -18.90
N MET A 276 7.78 20.10 -18.07
CA MET A 276 9.03 19.54 -17.57
C MET A 276 8.78 18.47 -16.49
N ALA A 277 7.93 18.77 -15.51
CA ALA A 277 7.65 17.86 -14.40
C ALA A 277 6.99 16.55 -14.87
N GLY A 278 6.09 16.63 -15.86
CA GLY A 278 5.36 15.48 -16.38
C GLY A 278 6.28 14.42 -17.00
N ILE A 279 7.28 14.86 -17.78
CA ILE A 279 8.26 13.95 -18.41
C ILE A 279 9.05 13.20 -17.35
N VAL A 280 9.65 13.93 -16.39
CA VAL A 280 10.49 13.34 -15.35
C VAL A 280 9.67 12.40 -14.46
N ALA A 281 8.47 12.82 -14.06
CA ALA A 281 7.63 12.03 -13.16
C ALA A 281 7.14 10.70 -13.78
N ALA A 282 6.82 10.70 -15.08
CA ALA A 282 6.26 9.52 -15.77
C ALA A 282 7.32 8.53 -16.25
N HIS A 283 8.56 8.99 -16.47
CA HIS A 283 9.62 8.19 -17.05
C HIS A 283 10.40 7.39 -16.00
N GLU A 284 11.20 8.07 -15.15
CA GLU A 284 12.20 7.40 -14.30
C GLU A 284 11.56 6.45 -13.30
N THR A 285 10.40 6.82 -12.76
CA THR A 285 9.70 5.98 -11.77
C THR A 285 9.17 4.67 -12.36
N THR A 286 8.72 4.69 -13.62
CA THR A 286 8.23 3.51 -14.34
C THR A 286 9.38 2.62 -14.80
N ALA A 287 10.46 3.21 -15.35
CA ALA A 287 11.67 2.49 -15.73
C ALA A 287 12.27 1.72 -14.55
N ASN A 288 12.46 2.41 -13.41
CA ASN A 288 12.98 1.82 -12.19
C ASN A 288 12.05 0.72 -11.64
N ALA A 289 10.73 0.91 -11.69
CA ALA A 289 9.77 -0.09 -11.24
C ALA A 289 9.83 -1.34 -12.12
N ALA A 290 9.98 -1.19 -13.44
CA ALA A 290 10.07 -2.30 -14.37
C ALA A 290 11.37 -3.10 -14.17
N ALA A 291 12.50 -2.40 -14.01
CA ALA A 291 13.78 -3.02 -13.74
C ALA A 291 13.77 -3.79 -12.40
N ASN A 292 13.23 -3.19 -11.34
CA ASN A 292 13.08 -3.86 -10.05
C ASN A 292 12.16 -5.09 -10.15
N ALA A 293 11.03 -5.00 -10.85
CA ALA A 293 10.11 -6.12 -11.00
C ALA A 293 10.74 -7.30 -11.75
N ILE A 294 11.40 -7.05 -12.88
CA ILE A 294 12.05 -8.11 -13.66
C ILE A 294 13.19 -8.74 -12.86
N ARG A 295 14.02 -7.93 -12.21
CA ARG A 295 15.08 -8.45 -11.32
C ARG A 295 14.49 -9.36 -10.23
N LEU A 296 13.50 -8.86 -9.49
CA LEU A 296 12.88 -9.58 -8.38
C LEU A 296 12.29 -10.93 -8.83
N LEU A 297 11.60 -10.93 -9.97
CA LEU A 297 10.98 -12.15 -10.50
C LEU A 297 12.03 -13.15 -11.02
N LEU A 298 13.12 -12.69 -11.63
CA LEU A 298 14.19 -13.59 -12.08
C LEU A 298 15.05 -14.13 -10.94
N GLU A 299 15.26 -13.35 -9.86
CA GLU A 299 15.82 -13.84 -8.60
C GLU A 299 14.92 -14.92 -7.97
N ASN A 300 13.60 -14.80 -8.15
CA ASN A 300 12.59 -15.77 -7.69
C ASN A 300 12.10 -16.67 -8.83
N ARG A 301 13.01 -17.45 -9.41
CA ARG A 301 12.76 -18.28 -10.62
C ARG A 301 11.44 -19.07 -10.62
N PRO A 302 11.02 -19.75 -9.53
CA PRO A 302 9.74 -20.47 -9.51
C PRO A 302 8.50 -19.58 -9.69
N VAL A 303 8.58 -18.30 -9.32
CA VAL A 303 7.52 -17.30 -9.51
C VAL A 303 7.51 -16.82 -10.95
N TRP A 304 8.68 -16.56 -11.56
CA TRP A 304 8.78 -16.22 -12.98
C TRP A 304 8.18 -17.32 -13.87
N GLU A 305 8.52 -18.58 -13.62
CA GLU A 305 8.01 -19.72 -14.39
C GLU A 305 6.50 -19.88 -14.24
N GLU A 306 5.96 -19.58 -13.06
CA GLU A 306 4.54 -19.59 -12.80
C GLU A 306 3.79 -18.49 -13.57
N ILE A 307 4.37 -17.29 -13.68
CA ILE A 307 3.82 -16.21 -14.53
C ILE A 307 3.92 -16.60 -16.01
N CYS A 308 5.00 -17.24 -16.45
CA CYS A 308 5.13 -17.75 -17.82
C CYS A 308 4.03 -18.79 -18.14
N ALA A 309 3.72 -19.66 -17.18
CA ALA A 309 2.66 -20.66 -17.33
C ALA A 309 1.25 -20.01 -17.33
N ASP A 310 1.00 -19.04 -16.44
CA ASP A 310 -0.28 -18.34 -16.35
C ASP A 310 -0.13 -16.82 -16.18
N GLN A 311 -0.04 -16.13 -17.32
CA GLN A 311 0.09 -14.69 -17.38
C GLN A 311 -1.13 -13.91 -16.85
N ARG A 312 -2.25 -14.57 -16.51
CA ARG A 312 -3.35 -13.92 -15.80
C ARG A 312 -2.93 -13.45 -14.39
N LEU A 313 -1.80 -13.93 -13.88
CA LEU A 313 -1.17 -13.50 -12.63
C LEU A 313 -0.49 -12.13 -12.74
N ILE A 314 -0.13 -11.67 -13.94
CA ILE A 314 0.69 -10.47 -14.16
C ILE A 314 0.14 -9.22 -13.45
N PRO A 315 -1.17 -8.90 -13.48
CA PRO A 315 -1.68 -7.70 -12.82
C PRO A 315 -1.35 -7.66 -11.32
N ASN A 316 -1.54 -8.75 -10.59
CA ASN A 316 -1.22 -8.79 -9.16
C ASN A 316 0.28 -9.01 -8.89
N ALA A 317 0.99 -9.68 -9.80
CA ALA A 317 2.45 -9.76 -9.74
C ALA A 317 3.10 -8.36 -9.82
N VAL A 318 2.55 -7.46 -10.64
CA VAL A 318 2.99 -6.05 -10.70
C VAL A 318 2.76 -5.34 -9.37
N GLU A 319 1.57 -5.49 -8.75
CA GLU A 319 1.32 -4.89 -7.42
C GLU A 319 2.27 -5.46 -6.36
N GLU A 320 2.53 -6.77 -6.35
CA GLU A 320 3.48 -7.37 -5.40
C GLU A 320 4.92 -6.89 -5.64
N CYS A 321 5.34 -6.74 -6.90
CA CYS A 321 6.64 -6.15 -7.22
C CYS A 321 6.73 -4.69 -6.77
N LEU A 322 5.65 -3.90 -6.93
CA LEU A 322 5.59 -2.52 -6.46
C LEU A 322 5.60 -2.42 -4.94
N ARG A 323 4.98 -3.38 -4.23
CA ARG A 323 5.07 -3.50 -2.78
C ARG A 323 6.49 -3.82 -2.34
N HIS A 324 7.03 -4.94 -2.81
CA HIS A 324 8.30 -5.51 -2.37
C HIS A 324 9.52 -4.71 -2.86
N SER A 325 9.48 -4.18 -4.08
CA SER A 325 10.62 -3.50 -4.70
C SER A 325 10.17 -2.36 -5.60
N GLY A 326 9.33 -1.47 -5.05
CA GLY A 326 8.88 -0.25 -5.73
C GLY A 326 10.03 0.69 -6.13
N SER A 327 9.73 1.61 -7.05
CA SER A 327 10.70 2.63 -7.50
C SER A 327 10.88 3.78 -6.52
N VAL A 328 10.03 3.89 -5.50
CA VAL A 328 10.07 4.93 -4.45
C VAL A 328 10.40 4.30 -3.11
N LYS A 329 11.60 4.58 -2.57
CA LYS A 329 12.02 4.10 -1.24
C LYS A 329 11.55 5.00 -0.10
N ALA A 330 11.54 6.31 -0.31
CA ALA A 330 11.03 7.26 0.67
C ALA A 330 10.52 8.55 0.03
N TRP A 331 9.59 9.19 0.71
CA TRP A 331 8.98 10.45 0.30
C TRP A 331 9.08 11.52 1.38
N ARG A 332 8.71 12.77 1.06
CA ARG A 332 8.96 13.91 1.94
C ARG A 332 7.72 14.74 2.24
N ARG A 333 7.67 15.25 3.47
CA ARG A 333 6.70 16.22 3.98
C ARG A 333 7.34 17.20 4.94
N ILE A 334 6.74 18.36 5.15
CA ILE A 334 7.13 19.30 6.20
C ILE A 334 5.95 19.59 7.12
N ALA A 335 6.19 19.56 8.43
CA ALA A 335 5.17 19.88 9.42
C ALA A 335 4.85 21.40 9.38
N THR A 336 3.58 21.77 9.26
CA THR A 336 3.13 23.17 9.21
C THR A 336 2.74 23.73 10.58
N THR A 337 2.54 22.83 11.55
CA THR A 337 2.25 23.09 12.97
C THR A 337 2.96 22.07 13.84
N ASP A 338 3.10 22.36 15.14
CA ASP A 338 3.51 21.35 16.12
C ASP A 338 2.45 20.24 16.15
N THR A 339 2.89 18.98 16.13
CA THR A 339 2.03 17.80 16.03
C THR A 339 2.74 16.57 16.61
N LYS A 340 2.13 15.38 16.49
CA LYS A 340 2.75 14.10 16.87
C LYS A 340 2.62 13.06 15.77
N ILE A 341 3.58 12.15 15.73
CA ILE A 341 3.50 10.90 14.95
C ILE A 341 3.82 9.76 15.94
N GLY A 342 2.85 8.87 16.16
CA GLY A 342 2.89 7.97 17.31
C GLY A 342 3.06 8.77 18.62
N ASP A 343 4.04 8.37 19.43
CA ASP A 343 4.37 9.04 20.70
C ASP A 343 5.50 10.09 20.59
N VAL A 344 5.88 10.45 19.36
CA VAL A 344 6.98 11.39 19.08
C VAL A 344 6.43 12.76 18.71
N GLU A 345 6.89 13.78 19.43
CA GLU A 345 6.58 15.18 19.14
C GLU A 345 7.31 15.63 17.87
N ILE A 346 6.58 16.24 16.95
CA ILE A 346 7.10 16.76 15.69
C ILE A 346 6.89 18.28 15.69
N PRO A 347 7.98 19.09 15.78
CA PRO A 347 7.84 20.53 15.81
C PRO A 347 7.48 21.09 14.44
N LYS A 348 6.82 22.24 14.41
CA LYS A 348 6.58 23.02 13.20
C LYS A 348 7.89 23.26 12.43
N GLY A 349 7.85 23.07 11.12
CA GLY A 349 9.00 23.18 10.23
C GLY A 349 9.88 21.92 10.18
N ALA A 350 9.59 20.89 10.98
CA ALA A 350 10.25 19.61 10.90
C ALA A 350 10.08 18.98 9.52
N LYS A 351 11.20 18.60 8.90
CA LYS A 351 11.21 17.85 7.65
C LYS A 351 11.08 16.36 7.95
N LEU A 352 10.19 15.69 7.24
CA LEU A 352 9.89 14.27 7.37
C LEU A 352 10.40 13.51 6.15
N LEU A 353 11.07 12.38 6.41
CA LEU A 353 11.37 11.34 5.44
C LEU A 353 10.50 10.13 5.78
N ILE A 354 9.40 9.98 5.04
CA ILE A 354 8.47 8.87 5.20
C ILE A 354 8.91 7.70 4.31
N VAL A 355 9.38 6.60 4.91
CA VAL A 355 10.05 5.51 4.17
C VAL A 355 9.02 4.50 3.67
N THR A 356 8.55 4.71 2.43
CA THR A 356 7.54 3.86 1.78
C THR A 356 7.98 2.41 1.60
N SER A 357 9.26 2.16 1.30
CA SER A 357 9.75 0.78 1.21
C SER A 357 9.71 0.05 2.55
N SER A 358 9.99 0.75 3.65
CA SER A 358 9.86 0.19 5.00
C SER A 358 8.39 -0.07 5.33
N ALA A 359 7.50 0.89 5.07
CA ALA A 359 6.06 0.71 5.24
C ALA A 359 5.51 -0.50 4.46
N ASN A 360 5.98 -0.71 3.23
CA ASN A 360 5.59 -1.86 2.42
C ASN A 360 6.10 -3.22 2.95
N HIS A 361 7.01 -3.20 3.92
CA HIS A 361 7.53 -4.38 4.62
C HIS A 361 7.19 -4.39 6.12
N ASP A 362 6.18 -3.63 6.54
CA ASP A 362 5.70 -3.67 7.92
C ASP A 362 4.85 -4.93 8.15
N GLU A 363 5.35 -5.82 9.00
CA GLU A 363 4.71 -7.07 9.40
C GLU A 363 3.32 -6.86 10.03
N ARG A 364 3.02 -5.64 10.50
CA ARG A 364 1.70 -5.27 11.03
C ARG A 364 0.64 -5.13 9.94
N ARG A 365 1.06 -4.90 8.68
CA ARG A 365 0.16 -4.80 7.52
C ARG A 365 0.26 -6.01 6.59
N PHE A 366 1.46 -6.55 6.38
CA PHE A 366 1.71 -7.62 5.43
C PHE A 366 2.29 -8.83 6.14
N ASP A 367 1.56 -9.96 6.18
CA ASP A 367 2.09 -11.23 6.68
C ASP A 367 3.23 -11.71 5.75
N GLY A 368 4.37 -12.11 6.34
CA GLY A 368 5.57 -12.48 5.57
C GLY A 368 5.98 -11.40 4.57
N PRO A 369 6.30 -10.17 5.01
CA PRO A 369 6.47 -9.03 4.11
C PRO A 369 7.66 -9.17 3.16
N ASP A 370 8.68 -9.93 3.54
CA ASP A 370 9.90 -10.14 2.74
C ASP A 370 9.73 -11.25 1.69
N GLU A 371 8.55 -11.87 1.62
CA GLU A 371 8.25 -12.90 0.63
C GLU A 371 7.64 -12.29 -0.63
N VAL A 372 8.01 -12.85 -1.79
CA VAL A 372 7.42 -12.51 -3.08
C VAL A 372 6.21 -13.40 -3.33
N ASP A 373 5.02 -12.87 -3.03
CA ASP A 373 3.76 -13.58 -3.22
C ASP A 373 2.86 -12.88 -4.25
N VAL A 374 2.94 -13.32 -5.51
CA VAL A 374 2.18 -12.74 -6.62
C VAL A 374 0.66 -12.95 -6.54
N ARG A 375 0.17 -13.68 -5.52
CA ARG A 375 -1.25 -13.86 -5.22
C ARG A 375 -1.66 -13.25 -3.88
N ARG A 376 -0.79 -12.47 -3.24
CA ARG A 376 -1.10 -11.72 -2.03
C ARG A 376 -2.30 -10.82 -2.28
N GLU A 377 -3.34 -10.97 -1.45
CA GLU A 377 -4.61 -10.24 -1.62
C GLU A 377 -4.46 -8.74 -1.41
N ASN A 378 -3.63 -8.35 -0.46
CA ASN A 378 -3.43 -6.97 -0.08
C ASN A 378 -2.22 -6.29 -0.75
N ALA A 379 -1.65 -6.87 -1.82
CA ALA A 379 -0.47 -6.29 -2.48
C ALA A 379 -0.69 -4.85 -2.97
N GLY A 380 -1.91 -4.53 -3.42
CA GLY A 380 -2.30 -3.19 -3.88
C GLY A 380 -2.35 -2.11 -2.78
N ASP A 381 -2.15 -2.50 -1.51
CA ASP A 381 -2.11 -1.57 -0.37
C ASP A 381 -0.80 -0.80 -0.24
N HIS A 382 0.19 -1.16 -1.06
CA HIS A 382 1.52 -0.56 -1.02
C HIS A 382 1.47 0.96 -1.15
N LEU A 383 2.44 1.65 -0.56
CA LEU A 383 2.53 3.12 -0.57
C LEU A 383 3.48 3.64 -1.65
N THR A 384 3.88 2.81 -2.62
CA THR A 384 4.78 3.19 -3.72
C THR A 384 4.22 4.33 -4.58
N PHE A 385 2.90 4.40 -4.76
CA PHE A 385 2.22 5.51 -5.43
C PHE A 385 1.78 6.65 -4.49
N GLY A 386 2.21 6.59 -3.22
CA GLY A 386 1.67 7.43 -2.14
C GLY A 386 0.20 7.12 -1.82
N TYR A 387 -0.39 7.97 -1.00
CA TYR A 387 -1.78 7.86 -0.55
C TYR A 387 -2.43 9.25 -0.42
N GLY A 388 -3.77 9.29 -0.44
CA GLY A 388 -4.54 10.53 -0.24
C GLY A 388 -4.43 11.55 -1.38
N ALA A 389 -4.49 12.83 -1.01
CA ALA A 389 -4.62 13.96 -1.96
C ALA A 389 -3.59 13.92 -3.10
N HIS A 390 -2.34 13.56 -2.81
CA HIS A 390 -1.25 13.55 -3.80
C HIS A 390 -0.94 12.15 -4.37
N GLN A 391 -1.82 11.15 -4.20
CA GLN A 391 -1.60 9.83 -4.79
C GLN A 391 -1.31 9.95 -6.29
N CYS A 392 -0.36 9.16 -6.81
CA CYS A 392 0.11 9.28 -8.19
C CYS A 392 -1.04 9.23 -9.20
N MET A 393 -1.14 10.27 -10.04
CA MET A 393 -2.14 10.35 -11.13
C MET A 393 -1.81 9.36 -12.25
N GLY A 394 -0.52 9.17 -12.54
CA GLY A 394 -0.02 8.24 -13.56
C GLY A 394 0.03 6.78 -13.13
N LYS A 395 -0.44 6.41 -11.93
CA LYS A 395 -0.31 5.03 -11.38
C LYS A 395 -0.83 3.96 -12.34
N ASN A 396 -1.92 4.25 -13.03
CA ASN A 396 -2.59 3.32 -13.94
C ASN A 396 -1.89 3.21 -15.31
N LEU A 397 -1.20 4.27 -15.74
CA LEU A 397 -0.33 4.25 -16.91
C LEU A 397 0.89 3.38 -16.62
N ALA A 398 1.56 3.62 -15.49
CA ALA A 398 2.68 2.80 -15.04
C ALA A 398 2.32 1.32 -14.87
N ARG A 399 1.16 1.00 -14.24
CA ARG A 399 0.64 -0.37 -14.14
C ARG A 399 0.47 -1.02 -15.51
N MET A 400 -0.10 -0.30 -16.48
CA MET A 400 -0.27 -0.79 -17.85
C MET A 400 1.08 -1.11 -18.51
N GLU A 401 2.05 -0.20 -18.40
CA GLU A 401 3.40 -0.40 -18.96
C GLU A 401 4.09 -1.63 -18.36
N LEU A 402 4.09 -1.75 -17.02
CA LEU A 402 4.67 -2.89 -16.31
C LEU A 402 4.01 -4.22 -16.73
N GLN A 403 2.68 -4.24 -16.84
CA GLN A 403 1.95 -5.43 -17.28
C GLN A 403 2.33 -5.84 -18.70
N ILE A 404 2.43 -4.88 -19.63
CA ILE A 404 2.76 -5.17 -21.04
C ILE A 404 4.21 -5.64 -21.17
N ILE A 405 5.16 -4.99 -20.48
CA ILE A 405 6.57 -5.40 -20.45
C ILE A 405 6.69 -6.85 -19.97
N LEU A 406 6.07 -7.19 -18.83
CA LEU A 406 6.09 -8.55 -18.31
C LEU A 406 5.39 -9.55 -19.23
N GLN A 407 4.27 -9.18 -19.87
CA GLN A 407 3.58 -10.03 -20.84
C GLN A 407 4.49 -10.37 -22.03
N GLU A 408 5.17 -9.39 -22.62
CA GLU A 408 6.02 -9.62 -23.80
C GLU A 408 7.22 -10.49 -23.42
N LEU A 409 7.94 -10.16 -22.34
CA LEU A 409 9.12 -10.91 -21.90
C LEU A 409 8.78 -12.36 -21.49
N THR A 410 7.71 -12.58 -20.74
CA THR A 410 7.31 -13.94 -20.32
C THR A 410 6.74 -14.77 -21.48
N THR A 411 6.21 -14.13 -22.53
CA THR A 411 5.75 -14.84 -23.74
C THR A 411 6.93 -15.33 -24.58
N ARG A 412 7.91 -14.46 -24.80
CA ARG A 412 8.95 -14.64 -25.83
C ARG A 412 10.27 -15.14 -25.26
N LEU A 413 10.55 -14.84 -24.00
CA LEU A 413 11.79 -15.15 -23.31
C LEU A 413 11.55 -15.86 -21.96
N PRO A 414 10.70 -16.90 -21.88
CA PRO A 414 10.42 -17.57 -20.61
C PRO A 414 11.65 -18.24 -19.99
N HIS A 415 12.67 -18.58 -20.80
CA HIS A 415 13.93 -19.18 -20.40
C HIS A 415 15.06 -18.17 -20.15
N MET A 416 14.76 -16.87 -20.13
CA MET A 416 15.71 -15.83 -19.74
C MET A 416 16.04 -15.88 -18.26
N GLU A 417 17.30 -15.62 -17.93
CA GLU A 417 17.82 -15.58 -16.56
C GLU A 417 18.74 -14.37 -16.37
N LEU A 418 18.98 -13.99 -15.11
CA LEU A 418 19.99 -12.98 -14.79
C LEU A 418 21.38 -13.52 -15.13
N VAL A 419 22.24 -12.66 -15.69
CA VAL A 419 23.66 -12.98 -15.84
C VAL A 419 24.26 -13.26 -14.44
N PRO A 420 24.86 -14.44 -14.21
CA PRO A 420 25.39 -14.81 -12.89
C PRO A 420 26.49 -13.85 -12.42
N GLY A 421 26.46 -13.51 -11.13
CA GLY A 421 27.52 -12.72 -10.48
C GLY A 421 27.57 -11.23 -10.86
N GLN A 422 26.58 -10.71 -11.59
CA GLN A 422 26.48 -9.28 -11.84
C GLN A 422 26.27 -8.50 -10.54
N ARG A 423 26.82 -7.28 -10.46
CA ARG A 423 26.58 -6.35 -9.37
C ARG A 423 25.55 -5.32 -9.81
N PHE A 424 24.63 -4.98 -8.92
CA PHE A 424 23.62 -3.96 -9.18
C PHE A 424 24.04 -2.68 -8.46
N SER A 425 24.36 -1.64 -9.23
CA SER A 425 24.60 -0.30 -8.69
C SER A 425 23.31 0.51 -8.69
N TYR A 426 23.22 1.41 -7.72
CA TYR A 426 22.10 2.31 -7.52
C TYR A 426 22.61 3.72 -7.34
N LEU A 427 21.99 4.66 -8.04
CA LEU A 427 22.33 6.06 -7.94
C LEU A 427 22.03 6.59 -6.52
N PRO A 428 23.03 7.08 -5.76
CA PRO A 428 22.83 7.50 -4.37
C PRO A 428 21.90 8.70 -4.24
N ASN A 429 20.69 8.46 -3.73
CA ASN A 429 19.67 9.49 -3.52
C ASN A 429 18.72 9.09 -2.38
N ILE A 430 17.81 9.96 -1.94
CA ILE A 430 16.90 9.63 -0.81
C ILE A 430 15.51 9.09 -1.22
N SER A 431 15.10 9.16 -2.48
CA SER A 431 13.69 8.91 -2.87
C SER A 431 13.46 7.78 -3.87
N PHE A 432 14.30 7.64 -4.90
CA PHE A 432 14.11 6.66 -5.96
C PHE A 432 15.13 5.52 -5.90
N ARG A 433 14.73 4.37 -6.46
CA ARG A 433 15.56 3.17 -6.52
C ARG A 433 15.22 2.33 -7.75
N GLY A 434 16.21 2.11 -8.59
CA GLY A 434 16.24 1.10 -9.64
C GLY A 434 17.70 0.85 -10.03
N PRO A 435 18.06 -0.38 -10.45
CA PRO A 435 19.42 -0.68 -10.83
C PRO A 435 19.78 0.08 -12.12
N GLU A 436 21.01 0.57 -12.21
CA GLU A 436 21.49 1.28 -13.42
C GLU A 436 21.55 0.37 -14.64
N HIS A 437 21.79 -0.93 -14.42
CA HIS A 437 21.84 -1.97 -15.44
C HIS A 437 21.13 -3.24 -14.95
N LEU A 438 20.52 -3.99 -15.87
CA LEU A 438 19.90 -5.29 -15.62
C LEU A 438 20.28 -6.27 -16.73
N TRP A 439 21.42 -6.94 -16.55
CA TRP A 439 21.94 -7.87 -17.54
C TRP A 439 21.23 -9.21 -17.46
N VAL A 440 20.67 -9.64 -18.59
CA VAL A 440 19.99 -10.93 -18.74
C VAL A 440 20.60 -11.72 -19.89
N GLN A 441 20.49 -13.05 -19.80
CA GLN A 441 20.95 -13.97 -20.84
C GLN A 441 19.88 -15.04 -21.13
N TRP A 442 19.87 -15.55 -22.36
CA TRP A 442 19.01 -16.63 -22.82
C TRP A 442 19.64 -17.33 -24.02
N ASP A 443 19.08 -18.48 -24.41
CA ASP A 443 19.46 -19.18 -25.63
C ASP A 443 18.50 -18.80 -26.77
N PRO A 444 18.94 -18.05 -27.80
CA PRO A 444 18.08 -17.65 -28.91
C PRO A 444 17.46 -18.83 -29.66
N ALA A 445 18.13 -19.98 -29.71
CA ALA A 445 17.60 -21.16 -30.40
C ALA A 445 16.35 -21.73 -29.71
N ARG A 446 16.16 -21.43 -28.42
CA ARG A 446 15.04 -21.88 -27.60
C ARG A 446 13.87 -20.90 -27.54
N ASN A 447 13.94 -19.77 -28.25
CA ASN A 447 12.87 -18.78 -28.28
C ASN A 447 11.57 -19.43 -28.80
N PRO A 448 10.48 -19.46 -27.99
CA PRO A 448 9.24 -20.13 -28.37
C PRO A 448 8.63 -19.62 -29.68
N GLU A 449 8.85 -18.34 -30.03
CA GLU A 449 8.35 -17.72 -31.26
C GLU A 449 8.89 -18.35 -32.54
N ARG A 450 10.10 -18.97 -32.48
CA ARG A 450 10.70 -19.64 -33.65
C ARG A 450 9.92 -20.89 -34.04
N THR A 451 9.42 -21.62 -33.03
CA THR A 451 8.62 -22.85 -33.23
C THR A 451 7.13 -22.59 -33.27
N ASN A 452 6.67 -21.48 -32.68
CA ASN A 452 5.26 -21.11 -32.61
C ASN A 452 5.08 -19.58 -32.80
N PRO A 453 5.11 -19.08 -34.04
CA PRO A 453 4.94 -17.64 -34.31
C PRO A 453 3.60 -17.06 -33.84
N GLU A 454 2.58 -17.91 -33.65
CA GLU A 454 1.25 -17.50 -33.20
C GLU A 454 1.26 -16.90 -31.78
N ILE A 455 2.30 -17.15 -30.97
CA ILE A 455 2.41 -16.54 -29.64
C ILE A 455 2.47 -15.00 -29.70
N LEU A 456 2.97 -14.42 -30.81
CA LEU A 456 3.04 -12.96 -31.00
C LEU A 456 1.65 -12.32 -31.18
N ARG A 457 0.63 -13.13 -31.51
CA ARG A 457 -0.77 -12.71 -31.60
C ARG A 457 -1.51 -12.81 -30.26
N ARG A 458 -0.97 -13.55 -29.28
CA ARG A 458 -1.57 -13.66 -27.94
C ARG A 458 -1.57 -12.29 -27.28
N ARG A 459 -2.74 -11.86 -26.83
CA ARG A 459 -2.91 -10.61 -26.07
C ARG A 459 -3.78 -10.88 -24.86
N LEU A 460 -3.23 -10.58 -23.68
CA LEU A 460 -4.02 -10.51 -22.47
C LEU A 460 -4.45 -9.07 -22.24
N PRO A 461 -5.75 -8.80 -22.03
CA PRO A 461 -6.23 -7.46 -21.70
C PRO A 461 -5.47 -6.92 -20.48
N VAL A 462 -4.99 -5.68 -20.57
CA VAL A 462 -4.45 -4.97 -19.42
C VAL A 462 -5.57 -4.76 -18.42
N GLN A 463 -5.27 -4.94 -17.13
CA GLN A 463 -6.18 -4.54 -16.07
C GLN A 463 -5.76 -3.16 -15.56
N ILE A 464 -6.61 -2.16 -15.78
CA ILE A 464 -6.38 -0.79 -15.31
C ILE A 464 -7.15 -0.56 -14.00
N GLY A 465 -6.49 0.02 -12.99
CA GLY A 465 -6.93 0.05 -11.59
C GLY A 465 -6.12 -0.93 -10.74
N SER A 466 -6.37 -1.00 -9.42
CA SER A 466 -5.83 -2.09 -8.60
C SER A 466 -6.30 -3.44 -9.16
N ALA A 467 -5.44 -4.47 -9.12
CA ALA A 467 -5.79 -5.80 -9.58
C ALA A 467 -7.14 -6.25 -8.99
N ARG A 468 -8.00 -6.90 -9.81
CA ARG A 468 -9.19 -7.59 -9.28
C ARG A 468 -8.76 -8.63 -8.25
N ARG A 469 -9.70 -9.10 -7.43
CA ARG A 469 -9.50 -10.18 -6.43
C ARG A 469 -8.52 -11.23 -6.98
N PRO A 470 -7.34 -11.44 -6.35
CA PRO A 470 -6.30 -12.27 -6.93
C PRO A 470 -6.73 -13.68 -7.27
N LEU A 471 -6.02 -14.27 -8.25
CA LEU A 471 -6.26 -15.64 -8.65
C LEU A 471 -6.01 -16.57 -7.46
N PRO A 472 -6.88 -17.58 -7.25
CA PRO A 472 -6.66 -18.56 -6.19
C PRO A 472 -5.41 -19.39 -6.45
N ARG A 473 -4.87 -19.97 -5.38
CA ARG A 473 -3.89 -21.06 -5.40
C ARG A 473 -4.60 -22.40 -5.43
N SER A 474 -4.01 -23.37 -6.10
CA SER A 474 -4.45 -24.76 -6.03
C SER A 474 -3.80 -25.42 -4.81
N VAL A 475 -4.61 -25.99 -3.93
CA VAL A 475 -4.13 -26.74 -2.76
C VAL A 475 -4.70 -28.15 -2.77
N THR A 476 -3.90 -29.12 -2.34
CA THR A 476 -4.30 -30.52 -2.25
C THR A 476 -4.68 -30.86 -0.81
N VAL A 477 -5.77 -31.60 -0.64
CA VAL A 477 -6.19 -32.16 0.65
C VAL A 477 -5.30 -33.36 0.98
N LEU A 478 -4.39 -33.20 1.94
CA LEU A 478 -3.49 -34.28 2.37
C LEU A 478 -4.14 -35.21 3.39
N ALA A 479 -4.98 -34.67 4.27
CA ALA A 479 -5.63 -35.44 5.32
C ALA A 479 -6.99 -34.84 5.70
N ILE A 480 -7.93 -35.70 6.06
CA ILE A 480 -9.21 -35.35 6.69
C ILE A 480 -9.36 -36.25 7.91
N GLU A 481 -9.38 -35.64 9.10
CA GLU A 481 -9.36 -36.35 10.38
C GLU A 481 -10.55 -35.92 11.25
N PRO A 482 -11.26 -36.84 11.91
CA PRO A 482 -12.25 -36.48 12.93
C PRO A 482 -11.56 -35.75 14.09
N GLU A 483 -11.97 -34.51 14.37
CA GLU A 483 -11.40 -33.69 15.45
C GLU A 483 -12.32 -33.65 16.68
N ALA A 484 -13.64 -33.60 16.44
CA ALA A 484 -14.67 -33.67 17.45
C ALA A 484 -16.00 -34.08 16.80
N GLU A 485 -17.05 -34.31 17.61
CA GLU A 485 -18.39 -34.61 17.10
C GLU A 485 -18.86 -33.49 16.14
N GLY A 486 -19.10 -33.86 14.87
CA GLY A 486 -19.51 -32.93 13.83
C GLY A 486 -18.39 -32.02 13.31
N ILE A 487 -17.12 -32.24 13.67
CA ILE A 487 -15.98 -31.40 13.26
C ILE A 487 -14.89 -32.29 12.65
N VAL A 488 -14.46 -31.93 11.44
CA VAL A 488 -13.28 -32.53 10.79
C VAL A 488 -12.14 -31.52 10.73
N ARG A 489 -10.91 -31.97 10.96
CA ARG A 489 -9.68 -31.23 10.68
C ARG A 489 -9.15 -31.62 9.31
N ILE A 490 -8.76 -30.63 8.53
CA ILE A 490 -8.25 -30.80 7.17
C ILE A 490 -6.84 -30.26 7.12
N THR A 491 -5.94 -31.03 6.53
CA THR A 491 -4.57 -30.59 6.23
C THR A 491 -4.45 -30.34 4.73
N LEU A 492 -4.03 -29.14 4.37
CA LEU A 492 -3.88 -28.65 3.00
C LEU A 492 -2.41 -28.40 2.70
N ALA A 493 -1.94 -28.75 1.52
CA ALA A 493 -0.63 -28.37 1.00
C ALA A 493 -0.75 -27.72 -0.37
N ASP A 494 0.25 -26.97 -0.79
CA ASP A 494 0.30 -26.47 -2.17
C ASP A 494 0.28 -27.64 -3.17
N ALA A 495 -0.54 -27.55 -4.22
CA ALA A 495 -0.71 -28.63 -5.18
C ALA A 495 0.54 -28.94 -6.02
N HIS A 496 1.52 -28.03 -6.02
CA HIS A 496 2.80 -28.17 -6.70
C HIS A 496 3.97 -28.41 -5.73
N GLY A 497 3.70 -28.60 -4.44
CA GLY A 497 4.70 -28.85 -3.41
C GLY A 497 5.52 -27.61 -3.01
N LYS A 498 5.07 -26.40 -3.37
CA LYS A 498 5.73 -25.15 -2.95
C LYS A 498 5.41 -24.83 -1.47
N PRO A 499 6.28 -24.12 -0.75
CA PRO A 499 5.93 -23.57 0.56
C PRO A 499 4.72 -22.62 0.44
N LEU A 500 3.75 -22.79 1.35
CA LEU A 500 2.62 -21.88 1.48
C LEU A 500 3.07 -20.54 2.09
N PRO A 501 2.35 -19.42 1.82
CA PRO A 501 2.68 -18.12 2.40
C PRO A 501 2.76 -18.14 3.93
N ALA A 502 3.55 -17.24 4.52
CA ALA A 502 3.47 -17.02 5.97
C ALA A 502 2.10 -16.41 6.35
N TRP A 503 1.67 -16.65 7.59
CA TRP A 503 0.44 -16.08 8.16
C TRP A 503 0.60 -15.80 9.65
N SER A 504 -0.22 -14.90 10.18
CA SER A 504 -0.25 -14.59 11.61
C SER A 504 -1.50 -15.15 12.32
N PRO A 505 -1.45 -15.40 13.64
CA PRO A 505 -2.60 -15.84 14.41
C PRO A 505 -3.87 -15.00 14.19
N GLY A 506 -5.00 -15.68 14.01
CA GLY A 506 -6.27 -15.06 13.60
C GLY A 506 -6.53 -15.09 12.09
N ALA A 507 -5.53 -15.44 11.27
CA ALA A 507 -5.72 -15.52 9.82
C ALA A 507 -6.71 -16.63 9.40
N HIS A 508 -7.35 -16.43 8.25
CA HIS A 508 -8.24 -17.38 7.59
C HIS A 508 -7.93 -17.48 6.10
N VAL A 509 -8.46 -18.53 5.47
CA VAL A 509 -8.40 -18.76 4.02
C VAL A 509 -9.81 -18.92 3.45
N ASP A 510 -9.96 -18.59 2.16
CA ASP A 510 -11.19 -18.78 1.40
C ASP A 510 -11.07 -20.03 0.55
N LEU A 511 -11.96 -21.00 0.74
CA LEU A 511 -12.03 -22.21 -0.08
C LEU A 511 -13.26 -22.20 -0.99
N GLU A 512 -13.06 -22.53 -2.26
CA GLU A 512 -14.16 -22.84 -3.18
C GLU A 512 -14.62 -24.29 -3.02
N LEU A 513 -15.85 -24.46 -2.54
CA LEU A 513 -16.45 -25.73 -2.14
C LEU A 513 -17.82 -25.89 -2.80
N GLY A 514 -17.91 -26.73 -3.84
CA GLY A 514 -19.17 -27.00 -4.53
C GLY A 514 -19.84 -25.77 -5.13
N GLY A 515 -19.05 -24.83 -5.67
CA GLY A 515 -19.54 -23.57 -6.25
C GLY A 515 -19.81 -22.46 -5.23
N LEU A 516 -19.49 -22.67 -3.96
CA LEU A 516 -19.60 -21.68 -2.89
C LEU A 516 -18.21 -21.34 -2.34
N THR A 517 -17.95 -20.08 -2.01
CA THR A 517 -16.73 -19.69 -1.27
C THR A 517 -17.01 -19.62 0.22
N ARG A 518 -16.15 -20.22 1.07
CA ARG A 518 -16.28 -20.15 2.54
C ARG A 518 -14.95 -19.87 3.21
N GLN A 519 -15.00 -19.09 4.28
CA GLN A 519 -13.82 -18.77 5.09
C GLN A 519 -13.63 -19.80 6.21
N TYR A 520 -12.39 -20.17 6.47
CA TYR A 520 -12.01 -20.98 7.62
C TYR A 520 -10.72 -20.46 8.24
N SER A 521 -10.74 -20.18 9.55
CA SER A 521 -9.54 -19.76 10.29
C SER A 521 -8.49 -20.86 10.26
N LEU A 522 -7.25 -20.46 10.02
CA LEU A 522 -6.09 -21.33 10.11
C LEU A 522 -5.83 -21.65 11.58
N CYS A 523 -5.69 -22.95 11.87
CA CYS A 523 -5.49 -23.47 13.22
C CYS A 523 -4.25 -24.37 13.32
N GLY A 524 -3.39 -24.38 12.30
CA GLY A 524 -2.11 -25.11 12.30
C GLY A 524 -1.03 -24.39 13.09
N ASP A 525 0.24 -24.71 12.80
CA ASP A 525 1.39 -23.92 13.25
C ASP A 525 1.73 -22.87 12.19
N PRO A 526 1.69 -21.56 12.51
CA PRO A 526 2.12 -20.49 11.61
C PRO A 526 3.55 -20.64 11.06
N ASP A 527 4.42 -21.38 11.77
CA ASP A 527 5.82 -21.57 11.38
C ASP A 527 5.99 -22.77 10.40
N ASP A 528 4.99 -23.64 10.28
CA ASP A 528 4.98 -24.72 9.27
C ASP A 528 4.45 -24.20 7.93
N ARG A 529 5.36 -24.07 6.96
CA ARG A 529 5.04 -23.62 5.61
C ARG A 529 4.71 -24.74 4.64
N SER A 530 4.84 -26.00 5.06
CA SER A 530 4.51 -27.15 4.21
C SER A 530 3.00 -27.41 4.18
N THR A 531 2.28 -27.06 5.25
CA THR A 531 0.85 -27.33 5.37
C THR A 531 0.09 -26.21 6.05
N TYR A 532 -1.17 -26.04 5.64
CA TYR A 532 -2.18 -25.31 6.40
C TYR A 532 -3.15 -26.30 7.03
N GLN A 533 -3.65 -25.96 8.21
CA GLN A 533 -4.70 -26.73 8.87
C GLN A 533 -5.91 -25.86 9.17
N ILE A 534 -7.10 -26.40 8.87
CA ILE A 534 -8.39 -25.81 9.22
C ILE A 534 -9.27 -26.85 9.93
N ALA A 535 -10.25 -26.40 10.71
CA ALA A 535 -11.26 -27.27 11.28
C ALA A 535 -12.67 -26.80 10.89
N VAL A 536 -13.47 -27.73 10.36
CA VAL A 536 -14.77 -27.43 9.76
C VAL A 536 -15.89 -28.12 10.52
N LEU A 537 -16.75 -27.33 11.14
CA LEU A 537 -18.00 -27.79 11.76
C LEU A 537 -19.07 -28.08 10.70
N LYS A 538 -19.75 -29.22 10.81
CA LYS A 538 -20.96 -29.53 10.04
C LYS A 538 -22.14 -28.74 10.61
N ASP A 539 -22.34 -27.56 10.03
CA ASP A 539 -23.52 -26.74 10.31
C ASP A 539 -24.82 -27.52 9.98
N PRO A 540 -25.74 -27.73 10.95
CA PRO A 540 -27.03 -28.37 10.70
C PRO A 540 -27.85 -27.64 9.60
N ASP A 541 -27.74 -26.31 9.53
CA ASP A 541 -28.46 -25.46 8.58
C ASP A 541 -27.56 -25.06 7.39
N SER A 542 -26.62 -25.95 7.02
CA SER A 542 -25.64 -25.68 5.99
C SER A 542 -26.25 -25.25 4.66
N ARG A 543 -25.85 -24.07 4.18
CA ARG A 543 -26.10 -23.58 2.82
C ARG A 543 -25.36 -24.37 1.72
N GLY A 544 -24.49 -25.31 2.09
CA GLY A 544 -23.81 -26.22 1.17
C GLY A 544 -22.33 -26.43 1.46
N GLY A 545 -21.60 -25.40 1.91
CA GLY A 545 -20.13 -25.47 2.09
C GLY A 545 -19.68 -26.50 3.12
N SER A 546 -20.12 -26.38 4.37
CA SER A 546 -19.80 -27.36 5.43
C SER A 546 -20.35 -28.76 5.13
N ARG A 547 -21.51 -28.86 4.46
CA ARG A 547 -22.05 -30.15 4.00
C ARG A 547 -21.14 -30.79 2.96
N TYR A 548 -20.66 -30.02 1.98
CA TYR A 548 -19.72 -30.50 0.96
C TYR A 548 -18.44 -31.06 1.58
N VAL A 549 -17.86 -30.34 2.55
CA VAL A 549 -16.66 -30.79 3.27
C VAL A 549 -16.88 -32.14 3.96
N HIS A 550 -18.02 -32.32 4.61
CA HIS A 550 -18.30 -33.55 5.38
C HIS A 550 -18.78 -34.73 4.53
N GLU A 551 -19.38 -34.49 3.37
CA GLU A 551 -20.07 -35.53 2.60
C GLU A 551 -19.42 -35.85 1.25
N ARG A 552 -18.56 -34.97 0.72
CA ARG A 552 -18.01 -35.11 -0.63
C ARG A 552 -16.50 -34.92 -0.74
N LEU A 553 -15.89 -34.10 0.14
CA LEU A 553 -14.46 -33.85 0.08
C LEU A 553 -13.68 -35.11 0.47
N ALA A 554 -12.66 -35.45 -0.31
CA ALA A 554 -11.79 -36.60 -0.10
C ALA A 554 -10.30 -36.19 -0.06
N VAL A 555 -9.49 -37.05 0.54
CA VAL A 555 -8.02 -36.93 0.45
C VAL A 555 -7.59 -37.06 -1.01
N GLY A 556 -6.69 -36.18 -1.44
CA GLY A 556 -6.24 -36.05 -2.82
C GLY A 556 -7.00 -35.03 -3.66
N ASP A 557 -8.16 -34.54 -3.19
CA ASP A 557 -8.90 -33.49 -3.89
C ASP A 557 -8.07 -32.21 -3.98
N VAL A 558 -8.19 -31.51 -5.11
CA VAL A 558 -7.59 -30.19 -5.33
C VAL A 558 -8.67 -29.12 -5.17
N LEU A 559 -8.41 -28.17 -4.27
CA LEU A 559 -9.27 -27.02 -4.00
C LEU A 559 -8.64 -25.73 -4.49
N LEU A 560 -9.49 -24.75 -4.79
CA LEU A 560 -9.04 -23.37 -5.02
C LEU A 560 -9.12 -22.59 -3.71
N MET A 561 -7.98 -22.03 -3.32
CA MET A 561 -7.79 -21.31 -2.07
C MET A 561 -7.35 -19.87 -2.32
N ARG A 562 -7.96 -18.91 -1.63
CA ARG A 562 -7.42 -17.53 -1.49
C ARG A 562 -7.01 -17.26 -0.04
N GLY A 563 -6.25 -16.20 0.19
CA GLY A 563 -5.59 -15.89 1.46
C GLY A 563 -4.18 -16.47 1.56
N PRO A 564 -3.58 -16.49 2.75
CA PRO A 564 -4.18 -16.14 4.04
C PRO A 564 -4.52 -14.65 4.14
N ARG A 565 -5.56 -14.33 4.91
CA ARG A 565 -5.94 -12.97 5.31
C ARG A 565 -6.14 -12.92 6.80
N ASN A 566 -5.83 -11.80 7.44
CA ASN A 566 -6.03 -11.65 8.87
C ASN A 566 -6.83 -10.39 9.22
N ASN A 567 -8.11 -10.58 9.53
CA ASN A 567 -9.00 -9.51 10.02
C ASN A 567 -9.16 -9.56 11.55
N PHE A 568 -8.46 -10.49 12.20
CA PHE A 568 -8.48 -10.67 13.63
C PHE A 568 -7.04 -10.74 14.18
N PRO A 569 -6.19 -9.73 13.90
CA PRO A 569 -4.78 -9.79 14.28
C PRO A 569 -4.60 -9.69 15.80
N LEU A 570 -3.66 -10.47 16.32
CA LEU A 570 -3.23 -10.38 17.72
C LEU A 570 -2.29 -9.18 17.90
N ASP A 571 -2.67 -8.22 18.74
CA ASP A 571 -1.87 -7.06 19.10
C ASP A 571 -0.62 -7.53 19.85
N PRO A 572 0.60 -7.33 19.31
CA PRO A 572 1.83 -7.75 19.98
C PRO A 572 2.19 -6.93 21.22
N GLY A 573 1.61 -5.74 21.42
CA GLY A 573 1.96 -4.80 22.49
C GLY A 573 1.19 -4.98 23.79
N ALA A 574 0.14 -5.81 23.81
CA ALA A 574 -0.67 -6.00 25.01
C ALA A 574 0.11 -6.70 26.13
N ARG A 575 -0.10 -6.27 27.37
CA ARG A 575 0.55 -6.86 28.55
C ARG A 575 -0.08 -8.20 28.93
N ARG A 576 -1.40 -8.31 28.74
CA ARG A 576 -2.19 -9.49 29.09
C ARG A 576 -3.29 -9.75 28.07
N TYR A 577 -3.60 -11.03 27.83
CA TYR A 577 -4.70 -11.44 26.96
C TYR A 577 -5.76 -12.26 27.69
N VAL A 578 -7.04 -11.97 27.42
CA VAL A 578 -8.16 -12.82 27.81
C VAL A 578 -8.79 -13.37 26.54
N PHE A 579 -8.68 -14.68 26.34
CA PHE A 579 -9.22 -15.37 25.18
C PHE A 579 -10.55 -16.03 25.54
N ILE A 580 -11.63 -15.68 24.83
CA ILE A 580 -12.96 -16.28 25.02
C ILE A 580 -13.38 -16.99 23.73
N ALA A 581 -13.51 -18.30 23.77
CA ALA A 581 -13.87 -19.12 22.62
C ALA A 581 -15.21 -19.83 22.82
N GLY A 582 -16.06 -19.83 21.80
CA GLY A 582 -17.33 -20.57 21.77
C GLY A 582 -17.40 -21.58 20.64
N GLY A 583 -17.49 -22.88 20.96
CA GLY A 583 -17.63 -23.94 19.96
C GLY A 583 -16.47 -23.99 18.96
N ILE A 584 -16.76 -23.86 17.66
CA ILE A 584 -15.74 -23.86 16.61
C ILE A 584 -14.92 -22.56 16.57
N GLY A 585 -15.35 -21.48 17.25
CA GLY A 585 -14.58 -20.24 17.39
C GLY A 585 -13.23 -20.38 18.12
N ILE A 586 -12.90 -21.59 18.56
CA ILE A 586 -11.57 -21.92 19.09
C ILE A 586 -10.47 -21.88 18.02
N THR A 587 -10.80 -22.04 16.74
CA THR A 587 -9.82 -22.15 15.64
C THR A 587 -8.89 -20.94 15.49
N PRO A 588 -9.35 -19.68 15.47
CA PRO A 588 -8.45 -18.52 15.48
C PRO A 588 -7.77 -18.37 16.85
N ILE A 589 -8.52 -18.55 17.94
CA ILE A 589 -8.09 -18.31 19.32
C ILE A 589 -6.90 -19.19 19.75
N ILE A 590 -6.88 -20.47 19.34
CA ILE A 590 -5.80 -21.39 19.74
C ILE A 590 -4.44 -20.92 19.22
N THR A 591 -4.40 -20.39 17.98
CA THR A 591 -3.16 -19.88 17.39
C THR A 591 -2.68 -18.59 18.08
N MET A 592 -3.61 -17.78 18.59
CA MET A 592 -3.29 -16.59 19.38
C MET A 592 -2.70 -16.98 20.73
N ALA A 593 -3.29 -17.98 21.39
CA ALA A 593 -2.78 -18.52 22.64
C ALA A 593 -1.38 -19.13 22.47
N ASP A 594 -1.13 -19.86 21.37
CA ASP A 594 0.20 -20.36 21.03
C ASP A 594 1.23 -19.23 20.88
N ARG A 595 0.84 -18.13 20.23
CA ARG A 595 1.72 -16.96 20.09
C ARG A 595 1.95 -16.25 21.42
N ALA A 596 0.93 -16.08 22.25
CA ALA A 596 1.06 -15.50 23.58
C ALA A 596 2.00 -16.35 24.47
N ARG A 597 1.86 -17.69 24.43
CA ARG A 597 2.76 -18.63 25.10
C ARG A 597 4.20 -18.49 24.62
N ARG A 598 4.44 -18.49 23.30
CA ARG A 598 5.78 -18.36 22.72
C ARG A 598 6.47 -17.03 23.11
N ARG A 599 5.70 -15.96 23.28
CA ARG A 599 6.21 -14.65 23.72
C ARG A 599 6.37 -14.52 25.24
N GLY A 600 5.92 -15.51 26.01
CA GLY A 600 5.89 -15.43 27.47
C GLY A 600 4.91 -14.39 28.03
N ALA A 601 3.91 -13.97 27.25
CA ALA A 601 2.90 -13.02 27.69
C ALA A 601 1.96 -13.66 28.73
N ASP A 602 1.33 -12.84 29.58
CA ASP A 602 0.26 -13.31 30.46
C ASP A 602 -1.02 -13.52 29.64
N TYR A 603 -1.67 -14.68 29.79
CA TYR A 603 -2.92 -14.95 29.09
C TYR A 603 -3.75 -16.04 29.78
N HIS A 604 -5.06 -16.02 29.54
CA HIS A 604 -5.96 -17.10 29.97
C HIS A 604 -7.01 -17.42 28.89
N ILE A 605 -7.35 -18.70 28.74
CA ILE A 605 -8.33 -19.20 27.76
C ILE A 605 -9.60 -19.67 28.48
N HIS A 606 -10.72 -19.05 28.15
CA HIS A 606 -12.06 -19.47 28.55
C HIS A 606 -12.76 -20.14 27.36
N TYR A 607 -12.81 -21.47 27.35
CA TYR A 607 -13.38 -22.22 26.22
C TYR A 607 -14.73 -22.85 26.57
N CYS A 608 -15.77 -22.39 25.87
CA CYS A 608 -17.16 -22.80 26.08
C CYS A 608 -17.63 -23.76 24.99
N GLY A 609 -18.32 -24.84 25.38
CA GLY A 609 -18.92 -25.80 24.47
C GLY A 609 -20.16 -26.51 25.03
N ARG A 610 -20.80 -27.33 24.20
CA ARG A 610 -21.95 -28.15 24.62
C ARG A 610 -21.50 -29.29 25.54
N SER A 611 -20.56 -30.11 25.06
CA SER A 611 -19.99 -31.27 25.74
C SER A 611 -18.51 -31.38 25.37
N ALA A 612 -17.74 -32.17 26.12
CA ALA A 612 -16.33 -32.42 25.77
C ALA A 612 -16.17 -33.06 24.37
N ALA A 613 -17.11 -33.91 23.95
CA ALA A 613 -17.07 -34.58 22.64
C ALA A 613 -17.25 -33.62 21.46
N ALA A 614 -17.95 -32.49 21.66
CA ALA A 614 -18.22 -31.48 20.64
C ALA A 614 -17.25 -30.29 20.67
N MET A 615 -16.16 -30.38 21.44
CA MET A 615 -15.15 -29.33 21.60
C MET A 615 -13.86 -29.78 20.90
N ALA A 616 -13.49 -29.07 19.83
CA ALA A 616 -12.27 -29.35 19.07
C ALA A 616 -11.01 -29.03 19.88
N PHE A 617 -9.89 -29.68 19.55
CA PHE A 617 -8.55 -29.40 20.08
C PHE A 617 -8.36 -29.53 21.59
N LEU A 618 -9.28 -30.16 22.34
CA LEU A 618 -9.13 -30.32 23.79
C LEU A 618 -7.82 -31.00 24.20
N GLY A 619 -7.35 -31.97 23.41
CA GLY A 619 -6.06 -32.64 23.63
C GLY A 619 -4.88 -31.67 23.53
N ARG A 620 -4.82 -30.89 22.45
CA ARG A 620 -3.79 -29.85 22.22
C ARG A 620 -3.85 -28.78 23.31
N LEU A 621 -5.03 -28.22 23.59
CA LEU A 621 -5.22 -27.17 24.58
C LEU A 621 -4.78 -27.60 25.99
N ARG A 622 -5.09 -28.83 26.41
CA ARG A 622 -4.66 -29.36 27.71
C ARG A 622 -3.16 -29.58 27.79
N ARG A 623 -2.55 -30.09 26.71
CA ARG A 623 -1.11 -30.32 26.63
C ARG A 623 -0.33 -29.01 26.71
N ASP A 624 -0.80 -27.99 25.99
CA ASP A 624 -0.01 -26.78 25.73
C ASP A 624 -0.37 -25.58 26.60
N HIS A 625 -1.60 -25.54 27.15
CA HIS A 625 -2.10 -24.40 27.94
C HIS A 625 -2.92 -24.83 29.16
N GLY A 626 -2.76 -26.06 29.65
CA GLY A 626 -3.64 -26.63 30.69
C GLY A 626 -3.70 -25.81 31.99
N ASP A 627 -2.61 -25.16 32.37
CA ASP A 627 -2.49 -24.23 33.49
C ASP A 627 -3.21 -22.89 33.28
N ARG A 628 -3.48 -22.54 32.02
CA ARG A 628 -4.10 -21.28 31.56
C ARG A 628 -5.42 -21.51 30.82
N LEU A 629 -6.09 -22.64 31.09
CA LEU A 629 -7.30 -23.06 30.41
C LEU A 629 -8.44 -23.31 31.40
N THR A 630 -9.60 -22.73 31.13
CA THR A 630 -10.85 -23.06 31.83
C THR A 630 -11.91 -23.49 30.83
N LEU A 631 -12.50 -24.67 31.08
CA LEU A 631 -13.51 -25.28 30.22
C LEU A 631 -14.91 -25.09 30.82
N TYR A 632 -15.85 -24.64 29.99
CA TYR A 632 -17.26 -24.49 30.36
C TYR A 632 -18.12 -25.39 29.46
N ARG A 633 -18.72 -26.41 30.06
CA ARG A 633 -19.48 -27.47 29.39
C ARG A 633 -20.94 -27.38 29.82
N SER A 634 -21.75 -26.81 28.95
CA SER A 634 -23.15 -26.50 29.28
C SER A 634 -24.02 -27.74 29.55
N ALA A 635 -23.73 -28.89 28.92
CA ALA A 635 -24.41 -30.15 29.22
C ALA A 635 -24.07 -30.72 30.61
N GLU A 636 -22.97 -30.27 31.20
CA GLU A 636 -22.51 -30.65 32.54
C GLU A 636 -22.82 -29.57 33.58
N GLY A 637 -23.68 -28.61 33.24
CA GLY A 637 -24.13 -27.54 34.15
C GLY A 637 -23.13 -26.39 34.35
N THR A 638 -21.97 -26.40 33.68
CA THR A 638 -20.98 -25.32 33.80
C THR A 638 -21.15 -24.29 32.68
N ARG A 639 -21.22 -23.00 33.04
CA ARG A 639 -21.34 -21.88 32.10
C ARG A 639 -20.36 -20.78 32.48
N LEU A 640 -19.84 -20.09 31.47
CA LEU A 640 -19.03 -18.89 31.67
C LEU A 640 -19.95 -17.74 32.07
N ASP A 641 -19.64 -17.11 33.21
CA ASP A 641 -20.23 -15.85 33.61
C ASP A 641 -19.38 -14.70 33.04
N ILE A 642 -19.77 -14.22 31.86
CA ILE A 642 -19.04 -13.18 31.12
C ILE A 642 -19.05 -11.85 31.89
N ALA A 643 -20.19 -11.50 32.49
CA ALA A 643 -20.34 -10.26 33.24
C ALA A 643 -19.39 -10.24 34.45
N ARG A 644 -19.29 -11.37 35.17
CA ARG A 644 -18.35 -11.49 36.29
C ARG A 644 -16.89 -11.52 35.84
N LEU A 645 -16.58 -12.22 34.75
CA LEU A 645 -15.21 -12.31 34.24
C LEU A 645 -14.67 -10.93 33.85
N LEU A 646 -15.51 -10.09 33.26
CA LEU A 646 -15.15 -8.80 32.66
C LEU A 646 -15.64 -7.60 33.49
N ALA A 647 -15.89 -7.79 34.79
CA ALA A 647 -16.49 -6.77 35.65
C ALA A 647 -15.58 -5.56 35.93
N GLU A 648 -14.25 -5.76 35.93
CA GLU A 648 -13.27 -4.71 36.22
C GLU A 648 -12.21 -4.64 35.11
N PRO A 649 -12.04 -3.49 34.45
CA PRO A 649 -10.99 -3.28 33.46
C PRO A 649 -9.60 -3.37 34.10
N GLN A 650 -8.69 -4.08 33.42
CA GLN A 650 -7.29 -4.17 33.82
C GLN A 650 -6.43 -3.48 32.77
N GLU A 651 -5.64 -2.49 33.20
CA GLU A 651 -4.81 -1.69 32.29
C GLU A 651 -3.87 -2.59 31.47
N GLY A 652 -3.86 -2.38 30.14
CA GLY A 652 -3.04 -3.16 29.21
C GLY A 652 -3.55 -4.57 28.91
N THR A 653 -4.78 -4.92 29.31
CA THR A 653 -5.44 -6.19 28.97
C THR A 653 -6.23 -6.06 27.68
N GLN A 654 -6.00 -6.99 26.74
CA GLN A 654 -6.76 -7.14 25.50
C GLN A 654 -7.64 -8.40 25.56
N ILE A 655 -8.90 -8.27 25.14
CA ILE A 655 -9.89 -9.35 25.14
C ILE A 655 -10.17 -9.76 23.70
N TYR A 656 -9.93 -11.03 23.40
CA TYR A 656 -10.16 -11.62 22.07
C TYR A 656 -11.28 -12.65 22.18
N VAL A 657 -12.39 -12.42 21.46
CA VAL A 657 -13.55 -13.31 21.49
C VAL A 657 -13.96 -13.78 20.09
N CYS A 658 -14.21 -15.09 19.97
CA CYS A 658 -14.77 -15.69 18.76
C CYS A 658 -15.77 -16.80 19.14
N GLY A 659 -16.97 -16.75 18.56
CA GLY A 659 -18.03 -17.71 18.85
C GLY A 659 -19.40 -17.30 18.32
N PRO A 660 -20.49 -17.95 18.80
CA PRO A 660 -21.85 -17.63 18.38
C PRO A 660 -22.24 -16.18 18.71
N GLN A 661 -23.08 -15.54 17.87
CA GLN A 661 -23.46 -14.13 18.02
C GLN A 661 -23.90 -13.74 19.43
N ARG A 662 -24.71 -14.59 20.10
CA ARG A 662 -25.14 -14.36 21.49
C ARG A 662 -23.99 -14.16 22.50
N MET A 663 -22.83 -14.79 22.27
CA MET A 663 -21.64 -14.65 23.10
C MET A 663 -20.95 -13.33 22.79
N LEU A 664 -20.84 -12.99 21.49
CA LEU A 664 -20.26 -11.72 21.05
C LEU A 664 -21.05 -10.53 21.63
N ASP A 665 -22.38 -10.59 21.54
CA ASP A 665 -23.28 -9.58 22.10
C ASP A 665 -23.13 -9.46 23.62
N ALA A 666 -22.98 -10.59 24.33
CA ALA A 666 -22.79 -10.61 25.77
C ALA A 666 -21.44 -10.02 26.21
N VAL A 667 -20.36 -10.28 25.46
CA VAL A 667 -19.06 -9.63 25.70
C VAL A 667 -19.15 -8.14 25.42
N ALA A 668 -19.74 -7.73 24.29
CA ALA A 668 -19.91 -6.32 23.94
C ALA A 668 -20.74 -5.55 24.99
N GLU A 669 -21.77 -6.17 25.58
CA GLU A 669 -22.52 -5.58 26.69
C GLU A 669 -21.68 -5.48 27.96
N ALA A 670 -20.99 -6.56 28.34
CA ALA A 670 -20.18 -6.62 29.55
C ALA A 670 -18.98 -5.67 29.51
N THR A 671 -18.51 -5.28 28.33
CA THR A 671 -17.28 -4.48 28.15
C THR A 671 -17.54 -3.01 27.82
N ARG A 672 -18.78 -2.51 27.90
CA ARG A 672 -19.10 -1.08 27.66
C ARG A 672 -18.31 -0.07 28.48
N HIS A 673 -17.78 -0.51 29.63
CA HIS A 673 -17.02 0.31 30.56
C HIS A 673 -15.49 0.11 30.42
N TRP A 674 -15.05 -0.75 29.50
CA TRP A 674 -13.65 -0.94 29.14
C TRP A 674 -13.22 0.11 28.10
N PRO A 675 -11.91 0.34 27.91
CA PRO A 675 -11.41 1.14 26.81
C PRO A 675 -11.91 0.64 25.44
N ASP A 676 -12.20 1.56 24.52
CA ASP A 676 -12.79 1.25 23.22
C ASP A 676 -11.97 0.25 22.38
N ASP A 677 -10.65 0.23 22.57
CA ASP A 677 -9.71 -0.64 21.84
C ASP A 677 -9.39 -1.96 22.56
N ALA A 678 -9.97 -2.21 23.74
CA ALA A 678 -9.63 -3.36 24.58
C ALA A 678 -10.27 -4.68 24.12
N VAL A 679 -11.27 -4.63 23.23
CA VAL A 679 -12.04 -5.81 22.81
C VAL A 679 -11.93 -5.99 21.30
N ARG A 680 -11.54 -7.20 20.90
CA ARG A 680 -11.47 -7.63 19.50
C ARG A 680 -12.40 -8.82 19.30
N VAL A 681 -13.18 -8.79 18.22
CA VAL A 681 -14.20 -9.79 17.91
C VAL A 681 -14.05 -10.31 16.49
N GLU A 682 -14.24 -11.61 16.28
CA GLU A 682 -14.45 -12.21 14.96
C GLU A 682 -15.80 -12.94 14.90
N SER A 683 -16.57 -12.71 13.83
CA SER A 683 -17.85 -13.37 13.56
C SER A 683 -17.78 -14.27 12.32
N PHE A 684 -18.37 -15.47 12.43
CA PHE A 684 -18.44 -16.45 11.33
C PHE A 684 -19.73 -16.38 10.50
N VAL A 685 -20.66 -15.46 10.84
CA VAL A 685 -21.97 -15.34 10.17
C VAL A 685 -22.14 -13.92 9.65
N SER A 686 -22.42 -13.78 8.35
CA SER A 686 -22.89 -12.51 7.78
C SER A 686 -24.39 -12.36 8.02
N ALA A 687 -24.81 -11.16 8.44
CA ALA A 687 -26.21 -10.79 8.58
C ALA A 687 -26.80 -10.17 7.29
N LEU A 688 -26.03 -10.12 6.19
CA LEU A 688 -26.50 -9.51 4.94
C LEU A 688 -27.53 -10.39 4.23
N ASP A 689 -28.74 -9.84 4.05
CA ASP A 689 -29.69 -10.31 3.04
C ASP A 689 -29.12 -10.09 1.62
N ARG A 690 -29.61 -10.86 0.64
CA ARG A 690 -29.32 -10.61 -0.79
C ARG A 690 -29.59 -9.14 -1.12
N PHE A 691 -28.65 -8.50 -1.83
CA PHE A 691 -28.74 -7.11 -2.25
C PHE A 691 -30.01 -6.89 -3.09
N ASP A 692 -31.06 -6.35 -2.48
CA ASP A 692 -32.37 -6.14 -3.09
C ASP A 692 -32.54 -4.65 -3.45
N PRO A 693 -32.46 -4.28 -4.74
CA PRO A 693 -32.60 -2.89 -5.17
C PRO A 693 -33.95 -2.27 -4.75
N ALA A 694 -35.01 -3.07 -4.59
CA ALA A 694 -36.34 -2.57 -4.21
C ALA A 694 -36.39 -2.06 -2.76
N LYS A 695 -35.43 -2.48 -1.92
CA LYS A 695 -35.29 -2.03 -0.52
C LYS A 695 -34.23 -0.93 -0.34
N ASN A 696 -33.61 -0.47 -1.44
CA ASN A 696 -32.55 0.52 -1.43
C ASN A 696 -33.00 1.81 -2.14
N HIS A 697 -32.46 2.95 -1.73
CA HIS A 697 -32.56 4.21 -2.48
C HIS A 697 -31.20 4.63 -3.01
N ALA A 698 -31.20 5.49 -4.02
CA ALA A 698 -30.00 6.08 -4.59
C ALA A 698 -29.60 7.37 -3.84
N PHE A 699 -28.30 7.57 -3.61
CA PHE A 699 -27.75 8.71 -2.85
C PHE A 699 -26.43 9.20 -3.44
N ASP A 700 -25.95 10.35 -2.98
CA ASP A 700 -24.70 10.95 -3.45
C ASP A 700 -23.58 10.76 -2.43
N VAL A 701 -22.44 10.27 -2.89
CA VAL A 701 -21.21 10.18 -2.10
C VAL A 701 -20.30 11.33 -2.46
N ARG A 702 -20.08 12.25 -1.52
CA ARG A 702 -19.11 13.34 -1.63
C ARG A 702 -17.77 12.85 -1.09
N LEU A 703 -16.69 13.04 -1.83
CA LEU A 703 -15.35 12.71 -1.37
C LEU A 703 -14.72 13.99 -0.85
N ALA A 704 -14.44 14.08 0.45
CA ALA A 704 -13.95 15.31 1.07
C ALA A 704 -12.58 15.72 0.49
N ASP A 705 -11.65 14.77 0.41
CA ASP A 705 -10.28 15.02 -0.01
C ASP A 705 -10.27 15.29 -1.52
N SER A 706 -10.94 14.42 -2.27
CA SER A 706 -11.04 14.52 -3.72
C SER A 706 -12.01 15.61 -4.23
N GLY A 707 -12.95 16.10 -3.41
CA GLY A 707 -14.10 16.97 -3.73
C GLY A 707 -14.98 16.54 -4.90
N ARG A 708 -14.95 15.27 -5.29
CA ARG A 708 -15.85 14.70 -6.29
C ARG A 708 -17.17 14.33 -5.64
N VAL A 709 -18.24 14.37 -6.43
CA VAL A 709 -19.54 13.81 -6.05
C VAL A 709 -19.82 12.64 -6.97
N ILE A 710 -20.07 11.48 -6.39
CA ILE A 710 -20.34 10.24 -7.11
C ILE A 710 -21.75 9.80 -6.76
N ARG A 711 -22.57 9.61 -7.80
CA ARG A 711 -23.91 9.07 -7.65
C ARG A 711 -23.83 7.57 -7.40
N VAL A 712 -24.50 7.08 -6.35
CA VAL A 712 -24.64 5.66 -6.04
C VAL A 712 -26.08 5.22 -6.32
N PRO A 713 -26.35 4.49 -7.41
CA PRO A 713 -27.65 3.90 -7.70
C PRO A 713 -28.17 2.94 -6.61
N ALA A 714 -29.48 2.64 -6.63
CA ALA A 714 -30.11 1.72 -5.68
C ALA A 714 -29.63 0.27 -5.83
N ASP A 715 -29.24 -0.11 -7.06
CA ASP A 715 -28.75 -1.42 -7.47
C ASP A 715 -27.21 -1.56 -7.44
N GLN A 716 -26.50 -0.53 -6.95
CA GLN A 716 -25.04 -0.54 -6.86
C GLN A 716 -24.55 -0.28 -5.42
N THR A 717 -23.45 -0.93 -5.03
CA THR A 717 -22.75 -0.65 -3.76
C THR A 717 -21.92 0.64 -3.87
N VAL A 718 -21.58 1.25 -2.73
CA VAL A 718 -20.66 2.41 -2.70
C VAL A 718 -19.32 2.04 -3.32
N LEU A 719 -18.76 0.89 -2.94
CA LEU A 719 -17.52 0.35 -3.49
C LEU A 719 -17.55 0.24 -5.03
N GLY A 720 -18.65 -0.30 -5.58
CA GLY A 720 -18.81 -0.44 -7.03
C GLY A 720 -18.80 0.91 -7.74
N ALA A 721 -19.47 1.91 -7.18
CA ALA A 721 -19.50 3.26 -7.73
C ALA A 721 -18.13 3.96 -7.65
N LEU A 722 -17.41 3.81 -6.53
CA LEU A 722 -16.07 4.36 -6.34
C LEU A 722 -15.06 3.77 -7.34
N ARG A 723 -15.07 2.45 -7.53
CA ARG A 723 -14.20 1.77 -8.50
C ARG A 723 -14.51 2.17 -9.94
N ALA A 724 -15.78 2.26 -10.30
CA ALA A 724 -16.20 2.75 -11.63
C ALA A 724 -15.69 4.18 -11.88
N ALA A 725 -15.59 4.98 -10.82
CA ALA A 725 -15.05 6.34 -10.85
C ALA A 725 -13.51 6.40 -10.81
N GLY A 726 -12.81 5.25 -10.85
CA GLY A 726 -11.35 5.15 -10.83
C GLY A 726 -10.72 5.38 -9.45
N ILE A 727 -11.50 5.27 -8.38
CA ILE A 727 -11.02 5.39 -7.00
C ILE A 727 -10.74 3.99 -6.48
N ASP A 728 -9.48 3.78 -6.10
CA ASP A 728 -9.05 2.53 -5.50
C ASP A 728 -9.55 2.51 -4.05
N VAL A 729 -10.61 1.74 -3.81
CA VAL A 729 -11.00 1.32 -2.47
C VAL A 729 -10.71 -0.15 -2.33
N LEU A 730 -9.99 -0.46 -1.26
CA LEU A 730 -9.63 -1.82 -0.90
C LEU A 730 -10.91 -2.61 -0.62
N SER A 731 -10.97 -3.87 -1.04
CA SER A 731 -12.05 -4.76 -0.64
C SER A 731 -11.60 -6.20 -0.78
N ASP A 732 -12.08 -7.05 0.13
CA ASP A 732 -11.79 -8.48 0.09
C ASP A 732 -13.08 -9.31 0.00
N CYS A 733 -13.89 -9.34 1.08
CA CYS A 733 -15.05 -10.24 1.13
C CYS A 733 -16.27 -9.75 0.35
N GLU A 734 -16.44 -8.43 0.25
CA GLU A 734 -17.64 -7.75 -0.29
C GLU A 734 -18.99 -8.19 0.32
N GLU A 735 -18.95 -8.80 1.50
CA GLU A 735 -20.10 -9.33 2.24
C GLU A 735 -20.16 -8.78 3.68
N GLY A 736 -19.48 -7.65 3.93
CA GLY A 736 -19.53 -6.93 5.21
C GLY A 736 -18.87 -7.65 6.39
N LEU A 737 -17.99 -8.61 6.13
CA LEU A 737 -17.36 -9.46 7.15
C LEU A 737 -15.90 -9.09 7.47
N CYS A 738 -15.18 -8.49 6.52
CA CYS A 738 -13.72 -8.41 6.60
C CYS A 738 -13.16 -7.06 7.08
N GLY A 739 -13.92 -5.98 6.95
CA GLY A 739 -13.43 -4.64 7.30
C GLY A 739 -12.55 -3.98 6.24
N THR A 740 -12.00 -4.72 5.26
CA THR A 740 -11.08 -4.17 4.25
C THR A 740 -11.66 -2.99 3.45
N CYS A 741 -12.97 -2.98 3.26
CA CYS A 741 -13.68 -1.94 2.51
C CYS A 741 -14.05 -0.71 3.37
N GLU A 742 -13.49 -0.60 4.58
CA GLU A 742 -13.70 0.51 5.51
C GLU A 742 -13.13 1.82 4.97
N VAL A 743 -13.96 2.85 5.05
CA VAL A 743 -13.62 4.21 4.66
C VAL A 743 -14.12 5.17 5.73
N PRO A 744 -13.33 6.17 6.17
CA PRO A 744 -13.80 7.16 7.12
C PRO A 744 -14.92 8.03 6.55
N VAL A 745 -15.91 8.33 7.37
CA VAL A 745 -17.04 9.21 7.06
C VAL A 745 -16.79 10.56 7.72
N ALA A 746 -16.83 11.62 6.92
CA ALA A 746 -16.67 12.99 7.40
C ALA A 746 -18.02 13.62 7.82
N GLU A 747 -19.10 13.28 7.13
CA GLU A 747 -20.43 13.85 7.37
C GLU A 747 -21.53 12.90 6.86
N GLY A 748 -22.66 12.84 7.56
CA GLY A 748 -23.86 12.07 7.18
C GLY A 748 -24.02 10.77 7.97
N GLU A 749 -25.25 10.24 8.00
CA GLU A 749 -25.56 9.00 8.73
C GLU A 749 -25.44 7.76 7.84
N VAL A 750 -24.78 6.74 8.37
CA VAL A 750 -24.55 5.45 7.72
C VAL A 750 -25.65 4.46 8.08
N ASP A 751 -26.23 3.83 7.06
CA ASP A 751 -26.99 2.58 7.18
C ASP A 751 -25.99 1.41 7.23
N HIS A 752 -25.55 1.07 8.44
CA HIS A 752 -24.54 0.04 8.69
C HIS A 752 -25.11 -1.36 8.45
N ARG A 753 -24.54 -2.06 7.48
CA ARG A 753 -24.93 -3.44 7.13
C ARG A 753 -23.81 -4.46 7.35
N ASP A 754 -22.63 -3.99 7.76
CA ASP A 754 -21.50 -4.84 8.08
C ASP A 754 -21.65 -5.56 9.42
N MET A 755 -20.74 -6.49 9.69
CA MET A 755 -20.58 -7.22 10.95
C MET A 755 -19.23 -6.94 11.61
N VAL A 756 -18.55 -5.87 11.17
CA VAL A 756 -17.18 -5.53 11.58
C VAL A 756 -17.24 -4.52 12.71
N LEU A 757 -17.98 -3.42 12.50
CA LEU A 757 -18.08 -2.35 13.49
C LEU A 757 -18.95 -2.77 14.66
N THR A 758 -18.51 -2.45 15.87
CA THR A 758 -19.26 -2.58 17.11
C THR A 758 -20.47 -1.63 17.12
N LYS A 759 -21.42 -1.84 18.04
CA LYS A 759 -22.57 -0.92 18.19
C LYS A 759 -22.15 0.51 18.53
N ALA A 760 -21.09 0.68 19.31
CA ALA A 760 -20.56 1.99 19.67
C ALA A 760 -19.96 2.69 18.43
N GLU A 761 -19.12 2.00 17.66
CA GLU A 761 -18.54 2.54 16.42
C GLU A 761 -19.62 2.89 15.38
N ARG A 762 -20.64 2.04 15.21
CA ARG A 762 -21.78 2.33 14.32
C ARG A 762 -22.57 3.56 14.73
N ALA A 763 -22.73 3.79 16.04
CA ALA A 763 -23.45 4.95 16.54
C ALA A 763 -22.68 6.27 16.32
N GLN A 764 -21.36 6.20 16.14
CA GLN A 764 -20.53 7.37 15.86
C GLN A 764 -20.63 7.83 14.40
N HIS A 765 -21.02 6.96 13.47
CA HIS A 765 -21.05 7.23 12.02
C HIS A 765 -19.73 7.80 11.49
N SER A 766 -18.59 7.43 12.09
CA SER A 766 -17.26 7.92 11.76
C SER A 766 -16.56 7.10 10.67
N SER A 767 -17.08 5.91 10.33
CA SER A 767 -16.60 5.07 9.23
C SER A 767 -17.72 4.26 8.58
N MET A 768 -17.46 3.72 7.39
CA MET A 768 -18.40 2.95 6.59
C MET A 768 -17.69 1.81 5.84
N MET A 769 -18.28 0.62 5.86
CA MET A 769 -17.91 -0.49 4.97
C MET A 769 -18.55 -0.30 3.58
N THR A 770 -17.78 0.22 2.62
CA THR A 770 -18.27 0.62 1.28
C THR A 770 -18.87 -0.52 0.45
N CYS A 771 -18.52 -1.75 0.75
CA CYS A 771 -18.98 -2.93 0.03
C CYS A 771 -20.43 -3.33 0.34
N CYS A 772 -20.99 -2.93 1.47
CA CYS A 772 -22.34 -3.33 1.88
C CYS A 772 -23.17 -2.20 2.49
N SER A 773 -22.56 -1.31 3.27
CA SER A 773 -23.26 -0.24 3.98
C SER A 773 -23.70 0.87 3.01
N ARG A 774 -24.77 1.59 3.35
CA ARG A 774 -25.38 2.65 2.52
C ARG A 774 -25.55 3.95 3.31
N ALA A 775 -25.98 5.04 2.68
CA ALA A 775 -26.40 6.24 3.41
C ALA A 775 -27.86 6.10 3.86
N ARG A 776 -28.20 6.58 5.07
CA ARG A 776 -29.60 6.72 5.49
C ARG A 776 -30.31 7.85 4.75
N GLY A 777 -29.59 8.93 4.47
CA GLY A 777 -30.10 10.13 3.79
C GLY A 777 -29.83 10.15 2.28
N GLY A 778 -30.03 11.33 1.68
CA GLY A 778 -29.76 11.58 0.25
C GLY A 778 -28.29 11.76 -0.11
N SER A 779 -27.40 12.01 0.86
CA SER A 779 -25.96 12.13 0.65
C SER A 779 -25.13 11.74 1.87
N ILE A 780 -23.88 11.37 1.64
CA ILE A 780 -22.85 11.13 2.67
C ILE A 780 -21.49 11.65 2.18
N THR A 781 -20.64 12.12 3.09
CA THR A 781 -19.28 12.58 2.79
C THR A 781 -18.25 11.60 3.33
N LEU A 782 -17.38 11.07 2.48
CA LEU A 782 -16.27 10.16 2.83
C LEU A 782 -14.92 10.89 2.75
N ARG A 783 -13.95 10.50 3.59
CA ARG A 783 -12.55 10.97 3.48
C ARG A 783 -11.77 10.09 2.51
N LEU A 784 -11.96 10.36 1.22
CA LEU A 784 -11.31 9.70 0.07
C LEU A 784 -10.89 10.72 -0.99
#